data_AF-A0A9E3RWG4-F1
#
_entry.id   AF-A0A9E3RWG4-F1
#
_cell.length_a   1.000
_cell.length_b   1.000
_cell.length_c   1.000
_cell.angle_alpha   90.00
_cell.angle_beta   90.00
_cell.angle_gamma   90.00
#
_symmetry.space_group_name_H-M   'P 1'
#
loop_
_entity.id
_entity.type
_entity.pdbx_description
1 polymer ?
#
loop_
_entity_poly.entity_id
_entity_poly.type
_entity_poly.pdbx_seq_one_letter_code
_entity_poly.pdbx_strand_id
1 'polypeptide(L)'
;MTRTRLTAACLAAAWMAVAICALGVAPAAADDATEDQCIAVLTGDAGWQPKYEACYRLRQIGTEKSIPALASLLGDEKLSHMARYALENMPFPEVKDALRDALKKTSGAPRMGVAISLGVLRDEKAVPQLAGLLKDSDTDTVRAAAGALGRIGTPKASKALLAFSTGASDAVKPAVVEGLLTAGERLLADNKAKTAVAIYETLLKPEWPEQARAGAFRGWAVTEPKLTTERVLTALRGEDTVLRDAAALVVASTKGAEDTAAYTAAIAALPAAGQAALLRGLANRGDAAAHDAVAALVASNDKSVKLAAVNALAKLGTPNDVAALAALVASDDAEVAQAAEFTLANVKGKDFDAAIAASAESTPPAVRARLLVLLAIRMSELAVPTADKALASDDATVRGAALKALAQLGKKDQVPLVVDVLKKAADDSQRTDAADALGSIGAVIGDEAMPAILEGMNGATPEASIALLRTLVRIGTPTALDAVIAAMKGPDAAIGDEATKVLSNWPSADAAPHLLALAKDKNATRHDLGLRGYVRLAQADASLDNKATMLTTAMDLARRKEEKWLVLAAWGAVPSKQAIDALVPFLKDGDIRNEAAAALISVSAALVKQSPDRKDVASQALKAVLDKCKDEGIRERAQKTLDSFGG
;
A
#
# COMPACT_ATOMS: atom_id res chain seq x y z
N MET A 1 -27.70 5.53 -3.04
CA MET A 1 -26.46 5.53 -3.85
C MET A 1 -25.29 5.58 -2.88
N THR A 2 -24.33 4.67 -2.78
CA THR A 2 -23.95 3.47 -3.52
C THR A 2 -23.13 2.60 -2.56
N ARG A 3 -23.76 1.55 -2.02
CA ARG A 3 -23.13 0.49 -1.21
C ARG A 3 -22.49 -0.59 -2.10
N THR A 4 -22.15 -0.24 -3.34
CA THR A 4 -21.88 -1.17 -4.44
C THR A 4 -20.41 -1.22 -4.87
N ARG A 5 -19.47 -0.60 -4.14
CA ARG A 5 -18.08 -0.45 -4.61
C ARG A 5 -17.00 -1.22 -3.85
N LEU A 6 -17.33 -1.89 -2.74
CA LEU A 6 -16.37 -2.74 -2.01
C LEU A 6 -16.54 -4.24 -2.24
N THR A 7 -17.60 -4.65 -2.93
CA THR A 7 -17.74 -6.02 -3.47
C THR A 7 -17.15 -6.18 -4.88
N ALA A 8 -16.71 -5.09 -5.53
CA ALA A 8 -16.17 -5.14 -6.88
C ALA A 8 -14.65 -5.41 -6.95
N ALA A 9 -13.88 -5.11 -5.89
CA ALA A 9 -12.42 -5.21 -5.93
C ALA A 9 -11.89 -6.65 -5.74
N CYS A 10 -12.63 -7.54 -5.07
CA CYS A 10 -12.26 -8.96 -4.97
C CYS A 10 -12.86 -9.83 -6.10
N LEU A 11 -13.82 -9.29 -6.87
CA LEU A 11 -14.38 -9.95 -8.06
C LEU A 11 -13.62 -9.57 -9.35
N ALA A 12 -12.88 -8.46 -9.37
CA ALA A 12 -12.07 -8.06 -10.52
C ALA A 12 -10.71 -8.78 -10.60
N ALA A 13 -10.15 -9.24 -9.47
CA ALA A 13 -8.90 -10.02 -9.46
C ALA A 13 -9.08 -11.48 -9.94
N ALA A 14 -10.32 -11.98 -9.98
CA ALA A 14 -10.67 -13.29 -10.53
C ALA A 14 -11.00 -13.25 -12.04
N TRP A 15 -11.16 -12.06 -12.63
CA TRP A 15 -11.48 -11.88 -14.06
C TRP A 15 -10.31 -11.42 -14.92
N MET A 16 -9.16 -11.08 -14.32
CA MET A 16 -7.97 -10.63 -15.05
C MET A 16 -6.83 -11.68 -15.13
N ALA A 17 -7.13 -12.93 -14.79
CA ALA A 17 -6.28 -14.10 -15.08
C ALA A 17 -6.83 -14.96 -16.25
N VAL A 18 -7.75 -14.41 -17.03
CA VAL A 18 -8.35 -15.06 -18.22
C VAL A 18 -7.88 -14.41 -19.54
N ALA A 19 -6.98 -13.42 -19.52
CA ALA A 19 -6.64 -12.62 -20.70
C ALA A 19 -5.22 -12.79 -21.29
N ILE A 20 -4.36 -13.69 -20.80
CA ILE A 20 -3.06 -13.96 -21.43
C ILE A 20 -2.76 -15.46 -21.44
N CYS A 21 -3.33 -16.15 -22.43
CA CYS A 21 -2.76 -17.32 -23.10
C CYS A 21 -3.54 -17.55 -24.41
N ALA A 22 -3.62 -16.49 -25.24
CA ALA A 22 -4.09 -16.57 -26.61
C ALA A 22 -2.88 -16.55 -27.55
N LEU A 23 -2.07 -17.60 -27.49
CA LEU A 23 -1.12 -17.94 -28.55
C LEU A 23 -1.12 -19.47 -28.72
N GLY A 24 -1.97 -19.93 -29.64
CA GLY A 24 -1.64 -21.03 -30.56
C GLY A 24 -1.86 -22.46 -30.09
N VAL A 25 -3.11 -22.88 -29.84
CA VAL A 25 -3.72 -24.10 -30.42
C VAL A 25 -5.24 -23.85 -30.47
N ALA A 26 -5.86 -23.96 -31.64
CA ALA A 26 -7.31 -23.86 -31.78
C ALA A 26 -8.00 -25.13 -31.23
N PRO A 27 -9.07 -25.04 -30.41
CA PRO A 27 -9.98 -26.16 -30.19
C PRO A 27 -11.20 -25.97 -31.09
N ALA A 28 -11.15 -26.51 -32.32
CA ALA A 28 -12.34 -26.72 -33.11
C ALA A 28 -12.91 -28.11 -32.74
N ALA A 29 -14.20 -28.17 -32.38
CA ALA A 29 -15.08 -29.37 -32.30
C ALA A 29 -15.60 -29.88 -30.92
N ALA A 30 -15.73 -29.05 -29.86
CA ALA A 30 -16.35 -29.51 -28.59
C ALA A 30 -17.74 -28.90 -28.23
N ASP A 31 -18.18 -27.80 -28.85
CA ASP A 31 -19.41 -27.10 -28.44
C ASP A 31 -20.73 -27.69 -29.00
N ASP A 32 -20.68 -28.63 -29.95
CA ASP A 32 -21.85 -29.22 -30.61
C ASP A 32 -22.12 -30.69 -30.23
N ALA A 33 -21.30 -31.29 -29.36
CA ALA A 33 -21.45 -32.70 -28.99
C ALA A 33 -22.75 -32.94 -28.20
N THR A 34 -23.53 -33.94 -28.63
CA THR A 34 -24.77 -34.36 -27.97
C THR A 34 -24.47 -35.19 -26.72
N GLU A 35 -25.45 -35.35 -25.83
CA GLU A 35 -25.31 -36.18 -24.63
C GLU A 35 -24.87 -37.62 -24.98
N ASP A 36 -25.49 -38.22 -26.01
CA ASP A 36 -25.18 -39.59 -26.43
C ASP A 36 -23.77 -39.74 -26.99
N GLN A 37 -23.29 -38.73 -27.72
CA GLN A 37 -21.90 -38.70 -28.20
C GLN A 37 -20.93 -38.60 -27.02
N CYS A 38 -21.23 -37.76 -26.04
CA CYS A 38 -20.40 -37.62 -24.85
C CYS A 38 -20.36 -38.95 -24.05
N ILE A 39 -21.51 -39.60 -23.85
CA ILE A 39 -21.60 -40.91 -23.19
C ILE A 39 -20.75 -41.94 -23.93
N ALA A 40 -20.85 -42.00 -25.26
CA ALA A 40 -20.06 -42.93 -26.07
C ALA A 40 -18.54 -42.68 -25.94
N VAL A 41 -18.10 -41.42 -25.85
CA VAL A 41 -16.69 -41.08 -25.59
C VAL A 41 -16.26 -41.55 -24.19
N LEU A 42 -17.10 -41.38 -23.16
CA LEU A 42 -16.77 -41.80 -21.80
C LEU A 42 -16.65 -43.31 -21.66
N THR A 43 -17.55 -44.07 -22.31
CA THR A 43 -17.60 -45.55 -22.20
C THR A 43 -16.69 -46.27 -23.19
N GLY A 44 -16.21 -45.59 -24.23
CA GLY A 44 -15.27 -46.14 -25.22
C GLY A 44 -13.80 -46.06 -24.82
N ASP A 45 -12.93 -46.42 -25.77
CA ASP A 45 -11.46 -46.50 -25.61
C ASP A 45 -10.75 -45.15 -25.83
N ALA A 46 -11.48 -44.03 -25.74
CA ALA A 46 -10.91 -42.70 -25.91
C ALA A 46 -9.88 -42.38 -24.82
N GLY A 47 -8.85 -41.60 -25.19
CA GLY A 47 -7.85 -41.08 -24.27
C GLY A 47 -8.43 -40.13 -23.22
N TRP A 48 -7.59 -39.65 -22.30
CA TRP A 48 -8.06 -38.82 -21.19
C TRP A 48 -8.56 -37.43 -21.64
N GLN A 49 -7.98 -36.80 -22.68
CA GLN A 49 -8.44 -35.46 -23.12
C GLN A 49 -9.89 -35.48 -23.68
N PRO A 50 -10.26 -36.37 -24.61
CA PRO A 50 -11.65 -36.43 -25.09
C PRO A 50 -12.64 -36.75 -23.98
N LYS A 51 -12.27 -37.64 -23.04
CA LYS A 51 -13.11 -37.96 -21.86
C LYS A 51 -13.27 -36.75 -20.94
N TYR A 52 -12.23 -35.95 -20.77
CA TYR A 52 -12.28 -34.72 -19.99
C TYR A 52 -13.25 -33.70 -20.61
N GLU A 53 -13.14 -33.46 -21.92
CA GLU A 53 -14.03 -32.56 -22.67
C GLU A 53 -15.49 -33.05 -22.63
N ALA A 54 -15.72 -34.35 -22.80
CA ALA A 54 -17.04 -34.95 -22.68
C ALA A 54 -17.63 -34.77 -21.27
N CYS A 55 -16.84 -34.92 -20.20
CA CYS A 55 -17.29 -34.62 -18.83
C CYS A 55 -17.66 -33.13 -18.68
N TYR A 56 -16.84 -32.22 -19.22
CA TYR A 56 -17.12 -30.79 -19.17
C TYR A 56 -18.43 -30.43 -19.89
N ARG A 57 -18.67 -31.04 -21.05
CA ARG A 57 -19.92 -30.86 -21.81
C ARG A 57 -21.12 -31.43 -21.08
N LEU A 58 -21.01 -32.64 -20.53
CA LEU A 58 -22.10 -33.29 -19.78
C LEU A 58 -22.51 -32.53 -18.52
N ARG A 59 -21.63 -31.70 -17.94
CA ARG A 59 -22.04 -30.76 -16.89
C ARG A 59 -23.18 -29.83 -17.33
N GLN A 60 -23.18 -29.41 -18.60
CA GLN A 60 -24.12 -28.43 -19.14
C GLN A 60 -25.39 -29.09 -19.69
N ILE A 61 -25.25 -30.25 -20.35
CA ILE A 61 -26.33 -30.90 -21.11
C ILE A 61 -26.76 -32.26 -20.56
N GLY A 62 -26.04 -32.82 -19.59
CA GLY A 62 -26.24 -34.19 -19.14
C GLY A 62 -27.52 -34.37 -18.33
N THR A 63 -28.17 -35.51 -18.57
CA THR A 63 -29.36 -35.99 -17.90
C THR A 63 -29.04 -37.23 -17.06
N GLU A 64 -30.07 -37.84 -16.44
CA GLU A 64 -29.97 -39.12 -15.74
C GLU A 64 -29.25 -40.21 -16.57
N LYS A 65 -29.41 -40.15 -17.90
CA LYS A 65 -28.81 -41.09 -18.85
C LYS A 65 -27.28 -41.11 -18.79
N SER A 66 -26.64 -39.98 -18.53
CA SER A 66 -25.19 -39.84 -18.50
C SER A 66 -24.54 -40.21 -17.15
N ILE A 67 -25.33 -40.35 -16.08
CA ILE A 67 -24.83 -40.61 -14.73
C ILE A 67 -24.01 -41.89 -14.65
N PRO A 68 -24.44 -43.05 -15.20
CA PRO A 68 -23.64 -44.28 -15.13
C PRO A 68 -22.29 -44.16 -15.84
N ALA A 69 -22.25 -43.43 -16.96
CA ALA A 69 -21.01 -43.23 -17.73
C ALA A 69 -20.02 -42.36 -16.95
N LEU A 70 -20.48 -41.25 -16.35
CA LEU A 70 -19.68 -40.41 -15.46
C LEU A 70 -19.24 -41.15 -14.19
N ALA A 71 -20.14 -41.96 -13.61
CA ALA A 71 -19.86 -42.72 -12.40
C ALA A 71 -18.72 -43.75 -12.59
N SER A 72 -18.59 -44.32 -13.80
CA SER A 72 -17.52 -45.27 -14.10
C SER A 72 -16.12 -44.65 -14.01
N LEU A 73 -16.00 -43.33 -14.18
CA LEU A 73 -14.75 -42.58 -14.11
C LEU A 73 -14.38 -42.10 -12.70
N LEU A 74 -15.26 -42.31 -11.70
CA LEU A 74 -15.05 -41.78 -10.34
C LEU A 74 -13.85 -42.40 -9.62
N GLY A 75 -13.39 -43.58 -10.05
CA GLY A 75 -12.17 -44.22 -9.53
C GLY A 75 -10.90 -43.95 -10.33
N ASP A 76 -10.99 -43.25 -11.45
CA ASP A 76 -9.83 -42.92 -12.28
C ASP A 76 -9.05 -41.74 -11.68
N GLU A 77 -7.74 -41.89 -11.51
CA GLU A 77 -6.90 -40.86 -10.87
C GLU A 77 -6.87 -39.53 -11.63
N LYS A 78 -6.99 -39.55 -12.96
CA LYS A 78 -6.94 -38.33 -13.80
C LYS A 78 -8.33 -37.76 -14.05
N LEU A 79 -9.34 -38.61 -14.22
CA LEU A 79 -10.67 -38.21 -14.67
C LEU A 79 -11.70 -38.07 -13.54
N SER A 80 -11.44 -38.62 -12.34
CA SER A 80 -12.37 -38.56 -11.21
C SER A 80 -12.79 -37.13 -10.86
N HIS A 81 -11.85 -36.17 -10.85
CA HIS A 81 -12.20 -34.77 -10.61
C HIS A 81 -13.21 -34.23 -11.61
N MET A 82 -12.99 -34.50 -12.90
CA MET A 82 -13.82 -33.95 -13.96
C MET A 82 -15.20 -34.60 -14.03
N ALA A 83 -15.27 -35.92 -13.75
CA ALA A 83 -16.53 -36.64 -13.61
C ALA A 83 -17.35 -36.10 -12.44
N ARG A 84 -16.72 -35.87 -11.27
CA ARG A 84 -17.39 -35.25 -10.10
C ARG A 84 -17.88 -33.85 -10.39
N TYR A 85 -17.07 -33.03 -11.06
CA TYR A 85 -17.45 -31.66 -11.44
C TYR A 85 -18.72 -31.62 -12.30
N ALA A 86 -18.87 -32.57 -13.23
CA ALA A 86 -20.09 -32.73 -14.01
C ALA A 86 -21.27 -33.15 -13.12
N LEU A 87 -21.09 -34.24 -12.36
CA LEU A 87 -22.12 -34.82 -11.49
C LEU A 87 -22.63 -33.84 -10.43
N GLU A 88 -21.77 -33.02 -9.82
CA GLU A 88 -22.15 -32.06 -8.77
C GLU A 88 -23.16 -30.99 -9.23
N ASN A 89 -23.26 -30.72 -10.53
CA ASN A 89 -24.19 -29.73 -11.08
C ASN A 89 -25.49 -30.37 -11.59
N MET A 90 -25.59 -31.70 -11.55
CA MET A 90 -26.77 -32.43 -12.02
C MET A 90 -27.80 -32.54 -10.88
N PRO A 91 -29.05 -32.09 -11.08
CA PRO A 91 -30.08 -32.05 -10.04
C PRO A 91 -30.81 -33.40 -9.85
N PHE A 92 -30.18 -34.52 -10.19
CA PHE A 92 -30.80 -35.86 -10.15
C PHE A 92 -30.40 -36.63 -8.88
N PRO A 93 -31.35 -37.28 -8.16
CA PRO A 93 -31.04 -38.02 -6.94
C PRO A 93 -30.07 -39.20 -7.15
N GLU A 94 -30.09 -39.81 -8.34
CA GLU A 94 -29.23 -40.92 -8.77
C GLU A 94 -27.75 -40.56 -8.71
N VAL A 95 -27.40 -39.28 -8.85
CA VAL A 95 -26.03 -38.77 -8.67
C VAL A 95 -25.51 -39.12 -7.28
N LYS A 96 -26.34 -38.90 -6.25
CA LYS A 96 -25.95 -39.18 -4.86
C LYS A 96 -25.80 -40.68 -4.63
N ASP A 97 -26.65 -41.51 -5.23
CA ASP A 97 -26.50 -42.97 -5.21
C ASP A 97 -25.17 -43.40 -5.85
N ALA A 98 -24.86 -42.89 -7.04
CA ALA A 98 -23.62 -43.18 -7.76
C ALA A 98 -22.37 -42.79 -6.95
N LEU A 99 -22.37 -41.60 -6.34
CA LEU A 99 -21.26 -41.13 -5.49
C LEU A 99 -21.12 -41.96 -4.21
N ARG A 100 -22.23 -42.36 -3.56
CA ARG A 100 -22.19 -43.25 -2.38
C ARG A 100 -21.60 -44.62 -2.70
N ASP A 101 -21.91 -45.17 -3.87
CA ASP A 101 -21.36 -46.44 -4.32
C ASP A 101 -19.90 -46.33 -4.75
N ALA A 102 -19.52 -45.24 -5.41
CA ALA A 102 -18.13 -44.95 -5.73
C ALA A 102 -17.28 -44.77 -4.47
N LEU A 103 -17.81 -44.16 -3.40
CA LEU A 103 -17.08 -43.98 -2.15
C LEU A 103 -16.59 -45.32 -1.55
N LYS A 104 -17.35 -46.42 -1.74
CA LYS A 104 -16.97 -47.76 -1.29
C LYS A 104 -15.88 -48.41 -2.14
N LYS A 105 -15.81 -48.02 -3.42
CA LYS A 105 -14.98 -48.67 -4.46
C LYS A 105 -13.68 -47.92 -4.77
N THR A 106 -13.56 -46.69 -4.30
CA THR A 106 -12.41 -45.81 -4.58
C THR A 106 -11.41 -45.82 -3.43
N SER A 107 -10.17 -45.41 -3.67
CA SER A 107 -9.12 -45.17 -2.66
C SER A 107 -8.29 -43.93 -3.05
N GLY A 108 -7.46 -43.41 -2.14
CA GLY A 108 -6.59 -42.25 -2.39
C GLY A 108 -7.35 -40.99 -2.82
N ALA A 109 -6.76 -40.22 -3.75
CA ALA A 109 -7.30 -38.95 -4.22
C ALA A 109 -8.73 -39.04 -4.81
N PRO A 110 -9.09 -40.07 -5.61
CA PRO A 110 -10.48 -40.29 -6.03
C PRO A 110 -11.48 -40.40 -4.87
N ARG A 111 -11.14 -41.16 -3.81
CA ARG A 111 -12.02 -41.32 -2.63
C ARG A 111 -12.25 -39.99 -1.91
N MET A 112 -11.18 -39.23 -1.69
CA MET A 112 -11.26 -37.89 -1.09
C MET A 112 -12.18 -36.99 -1.89
N GLY A 113 -12.01 -36.98 -3.22
CA GLY A 113 -12.84 -36.22 -4.13
C GLY A 113 -14.32 -36.58 -4.03
N VAL A 114 -14.65 -37.88 -4.05
CA VAL A 114 -16.03 -38.36 -3.92
C VAL A 114 -16.63 -37.97 -2.57
N ALA A 115 -15.86 -38.07 -1.47
CA ALA A 115 -16.29 -37.62 -0.15
C ALA A 115 -16.65 -36.13 -0.14
N ILE A 116 -15.81 -35.28 -0.75
CA ILE A 116 -16.07 -33.84 -0.88
C ILE A 116 -17.35 -33.57 -1.66
N SER A 117 -17.56 -34.25 -2.80
CA SER A 117 -18.77 -34.10 -3.64
C SER A 117 -20.05 -34.46 -2.88
N LEU A 118 -20.03 -35.53 -2.07
CA LEU A 118 -21.16 -35.89 -1.19
C LEU A 118 -21.43 -34.80 -0.14
N GLY A 119 -20.38 -34.14 0.35
CA GLY A 119 -20.45 -32.96 1.21
C GLY A 119 -21.14 -31.77 0.53
N VAL A 120 -20.69 -31.42 -0.68
CA VAL A 120 -21.24 -30.32 -1.50
C VAL A 120 -22.72 -30.55 -1.80
N LEU A 121 -23.09 -31.77 -2.17
CA LEU A 121 -24.47 -32.16 -2.45
C LEU A 121 -25.35 -32.34 -1.20
N ARG A 122 -24.77 -32.16 -0.01
CA ARG A 122 -25.41 -32.28 1.30
C ARG A 122 -26.15 -33.62 1.46
N ASP A 123 -25.51 -34.71 1.08
CA ASP A 123 -26.14 -36.03 1.10
C ASP A 123 -26.19 -36.64 2.50
N GLU A 124 -27.33 -36.52 3.19
CA GLU A 124 -27.52 -37.10 4.53
C GLU A 124 -27.36 -38.64 4.54
N LYS A 125 -27.68 -39.32 3.43
CA LYS A 125 -27.55 -40.79 3.35
C LYS A 125 -26.08 -41.24 3.35
N ALA A 126 -25.13 -40.39 2.96
CA ALA A 126 -23.70 -40.68 3.01
C ALA A 126 -23.09 -40.57 4.42
N VAL A 127 -23.79 -39.99 5.40
CA VAL A 127 -23.24 -39.72 6.74
C VAL A 127 -22.62 -40.96 7.40
N PRO A 128 -23.23 -42.16 7.38
CA PRO A 128 -22.61 -43.35 7.98
C PRO A 128 -21.29 -43.74 7.31
N GLN A 129 -21.21 -43.61 5.98
CA GLN A 129 -19.98 -43.95 5.23
C GLN A 129 -18.87 -42.93 5.52
N LEU A 130 -19.20 -41.64 5.48
CA LEU A 130 -18.26 -40.55 5.78
C LEU A 130 -17.77 -40.61 7.24
N ALA A 131 -18.65 -40.94 8.20
CA ALA A 131 -18.25 -41.14 9.59
C ALA A 131 -17.30 -42.33 9.75
N GLY A 132 -17.43 -43.38 8.92
CA GLY A 132 -16.46 -44.47 8.86
C GLY A 132 -15.08 -44.01 8.40
N LEU A 133 -15.02 -43.11 7.41
CA LEU A 133 -13.76 -42.55 6.88
C LEU A 133 -13.01 -41.65 7.87
N LEU A 134 -13.64 -41.20 8.95
CA LEU A 134 -12.94 -40.48 10.02
C LEU A 134 -11.92 -41.36 10.76
N LYS A 135 -11.99 -42.68 10.60
CA LYS A 135 -11.07 -43.67 11.18
C LYS A 135 -10.06 -44.22 10.16
N ASP A 136 -10.02 -43.65 8.96
CA ASP A 136 -9.08 -44.07 7.93
C ASP A 136 -7.63 -43.77 8.36
N SER A 137 -6.69 -44.61 7.91
CA SER A 137 -5.26 -44.39 8.14
C SER A 137 -4.71 -43.22 7.31
N ASP A 138 -5.34 -42.92 6.18
CA ASP A 138 -4.96 -41.80 5.33
C ASP A 138 -5.52 -40.48 5.89
N THR A 139 -4.60 -39.59 6.28
CA THR A 139 -4.94 -38.30 6.90
C THR A 139 -5.75 -37.41 5.96
N ASP A 140 -5.49 -37.45 4.66
CA ASP A 140 -6.20 -36.61 3.70
C ASP A 140 -7.63 -37.09 3.46
N THR A 141 -7.86 -38.41 3.44
CA THR A 141 -9.19 -39.01 3.49
C THR A 141 -9.96 -38.59 4.76
N VAL A 142 -9.32 -38.60 5.92
CA VAL A 142 -9.95 -38.15 7.18
C VAL A 142 -10.33 -36.66 7.11
N ARG A 143 -9.45 -35.80 6.59
CA ARG A 143 -9.73 -34.36 6.40
C ARG A 143 -10.91 -34.13 5.45
N ALA A 144 -10.94 -34.85 4.32
CA ALA A 144 -12.03 -34.79 3.34
C ALA A 144 -13.37 -35.22 3.96
N ALA A 145 -13.38 -36.31 4.75
CA ALA A 145 -14.56 -36.78 5.45
C ALA A 145 -15.06 -35.78 6.50
N ALA A 146 -14.15 -35.17 7.28
CA ALA A 146 -14.49 -34.15 8.27
C ALA A 146 -15.14 -32.92 7.63
N GLY A 147 -14.54 -32.40 6.55
CA GLY A 147 -15.08 -31.27 5.79
C GLY A 147 -16.42 -31.61 5.13
N ALA A 148 -16.58 -32.82 4.59
CA ALA A 148 -17.84 -33.27 3.98
C ALA A 148 -18.98 -33.37 5.00
N LEU A 149 -18.74 -33.95 6.17
CA LEU A 149 -19.71 -34.00 7.26
C LEU A 149 -20.12 -32.60 7.73
N GLY A 150 -19.16 -31.67 7.81
CA GLY A 150 -19.40 -30.27 8.11
C GLY A 150 -20.34 -29.60 7.10
N ARG A 151 -20.05 -29.77 5.80
CA ARG A 151 -20.87 -29.22 4.70
C ARG A 151 -22.28 -29.83 4.62
N ILE A 152 -22.43 -31.12 4.91
CA ILE A 152 -23.76 -31.76 5.04
C ILE A 152 -24.58 -31.04 6.11
N GLY A 153 -23.97 -30.76 7.27
CA GLY A 153 -24.53 -29.85 8.28
C GLY A 153 -25.86 -30.31 8.89
N THR A 154 -26.18 -31.62 8.82
CA THR A 154 -27.36 -32.18 9.50
C THR A 154 -27.02 -32.51 10.95
N PRO A 155 -28.01 -32.66 11.86
CA PRO A 155 -27.75 -33.08 13.24
C PRO A 155 -26.97 -34.39 13.34
N LYS A 156 -27.25 -35.36 12.46
CA LYS A 156 -26.53 -36.64 12.43
C LYS A 156 -25.07 -36.46 12.01
N ALA A 157 -24.83 -35.70 10.94
CA ALA A 157 -23.47 -35.42 10.45
C ALA A 157 -22.64 -34.66 11.50
N SER A 158 -23.25 -33.64 12.10
CA SER A 158 -22.64 -32.81 13.14
C SER A 158 -22.29 -33.63 14.39
N LYS A 159 -23.20 -34.51 14.83
CA LYS A 159 -22.95 -35.41 15.96
C LYS A 159 -21.78 -36.37 15.68
N ALA A 160 -21.69 -36.90 14.46
CA ALA A 160 -20.59 -37.78 14.07
C ALA A 160 -19.24 -37.04 14.10
N LEU A 161 -19.19 -35.84 13.53
CA LEU A 161 -17.98 -35.01 13.52
C LEU A 161 -17.58 -34.56 14.94
N LEU A 162 -18.56 -34.18 15.77
CA LEU A 162 -18.32 -33.77 17.15
C LEU A 162 -17.76 -34.92 17.99
N ALA A 163 -18.29 -36.14 17.84
CA ALA A 163 -17.77 -37.31 18.53
C ALA A 163 -16.30 -37.59 18.18
N PHE A 164 -15.94 -37.42 16.91
CA PHE A 164 -14.56 -37.58 16.45
C PHE A 164 -13.62 -36.47 16.93
N SER A 165 -14.14 -35.25 17.08
CA SER A 165 -13.33 -34.05 17.35
C SER A 165 -12.41 -34.15 18.58
N THR A 166 -12.84 -34.88 19.63
CA THR A 166 -12.07 -35.04 20.88
C THR A 166 -10.82 -35.92 20.73
N GLY A 167 -10.79 -36.82 19.74
CA GLY A 167 -9.67 -37.72 19.48
C GLY A 167 -8.89 -37.39 18.20
N ALA A 168 -9.19 -36.26 17.55
CA ALA A 168 -8.55 -35.88 16.29
C ALA A 168 -7.07 -35.51 16.51
N SER A 169 -6.20 -36.02 15.64
CA SER A 169 -4.78 -35.65 15.62
C SER A 169 -4.58 -34.20 15.21
N ASP A 170 -3.44 -33.59 15.57
CA ASP A 170 -3.14 -32.19 15.23
C ASP A 170 -3.18 -31.91 13.73
N ALA A 171 -2.82 -32.89 12.91
CA ALA A 171 -2.89 -32.81 11.45
C ALA A 171 -4.32 -32.65 10.92
N VAL A 172 -5.32 -33.16 11.64
CA VAL A 172 -6.73 -33.21 11.20
C VAL A 172 -7.58 -32.14 11.90
N LYS A 173 -7.18 -31.67 13.09
CA LYS A 173 -7.90 -30.66 13.88
C LYS A 173 -8.38 -29.44 13.06
N PRO A 174 -7.59 -28.83 12.15
CA PRO A 174 -8.06 -27.69 11.35
C PRO A 174 -9.30 -28.02 10.49
N ALA A 175 -9.31 -29.18 9.84
CA ALA A 175 -10.45 -29.62 9.02
C ALA A 175 -11.70 -29.94 9.88
N VAL A 176 -11.50 -30.46 11.09
CA VAL A 176 -12.58 -30.68 12.05
C VAL A 176 -13.18 -29.36 12.53
N VAL A 177 -12.33 -28.38 12.86
CA VAL A 177 -12.76 -27.02 13.24
C VAL A 177 -13.56 -26.37 12.11
N GLU A 178 -13.03 -26.35 10.89
CA GLU A 178 -13.72 -25.81 9.71
C GLU A 178 -15.07 -26.51 9.51
N GLY A 179 -15.08 -27.84 9.57
CA GLY A 179 -16.29 -28.64 9.41
C GLY A 179 -17.34 -28.36 10.50
N LEU A 180 -16.93 -28.25 11.76
CA LEU A 180 -17.84 -27.95 12.88
C LEU A 180 -18.39 -26.53 12.80
N LEU A 181 -17.57 -25.52 12.49
CA LEU A 181 -18.05 -24.14 12.32
C LEU A 181 -19.05 -24.05 11.16
N THR A 182 -18.73 -24.67 10.01
CA THR A 182 -19.62 -24.76 8.85
C THR A 182 -20.94 -25.46 9.19
N ALA A 183 -20.87 -26.56 9.96
CA ALA A 183 -22.05 -27.28 10.42
C ALA A 183 -22.90 -26.42 11.35
N GLY A 184 -22.28 -25.67 12.28
CA GLY A 184 -22.96 -24.73 13.16
C GLY A 184 -23.73 -23.68 12.38
N GLU A 185 -23.09 -23.00 11.43
CA GLU A 185 -23.72 -21.99 10.57
C GLU A 185 -24.89 -22.57 9.77
N ARG A 186 -24.71 -23.77 9.23
CA ARG A 186 -25.76 -24.45 8.47
C ARG A 186 -26.95 -24.83 9.33
N LEU A 187 -26.70 -25.36 10.53
CA LEU A 187 -27.75 -25.71 11.49
C LEU A 187 -28.52 -24.46 11.92
N LEU A 188 -27.86 -23.32 12.08
CA LEU A 188 -28.55 -22.04 12.33
C LEU A 188 -29.46 -21.65 11.16
N ALA A 189 -28.96 -21.72 9.93
CA ALA A 189 -29.75 -21.44 8.73
C ALA A 189 -30.96 -22.38 8.59
N ASP A 190 -30.83 -23.63 9.04
CA ASP A 190 -31.90 -24.64 9.06
C ASP A 190 -32.80 -24.56 10.32
N ASN A 191 -32.72 -23.47 11.11
CA ASN A 191 -33.47 -23.25 12.37
C ASN A 191 -33.24 -24.30 13.48
N LYS A 192 -32.04 -24.88 13.54
CA LYS A 192 -31.63 -25.91 14.52
C LYS A 192 -30.66 -25.37 15.56
N ALA A 193 -31.03 -24.23 16.16
CA ALA A 193 -30.21 -23.49 17.12
C ALA A 193 -29.61 -24.36 18.23
N LYS A 194 -30.42 -25.20 18.88
CA LYS A 194 -29.95 -26.07 19.99
C LYS A 194 -28.77 -26.97 19.60
N THR A 195 -28.78 -27.50 18.38
CA THR A 195 -27.69 -28.36 17.89
C THR A 195 -26.46 -27.55 17.53
N ALA A 196 -26.64 -26.34 16.99
CA ALA A 196 -25.53 -25.42 16.70
C ALA A 196 -24.84 -24.97 18.00
N VAL A 197 -25.61 -24.66 19.06
CA VAL A 197 -25.07 -24.29 20.39
C VAL A 197 -24.09 -25.35 20.90
N ALA A 198 -24.46 -26.63 20.87
CA ALA A 198 -23.61 -27.71 21.36
C ALA A 198 -22.26 -27.79 20.64
N ILE A 199 -22.24 -27.48 19.33
CA ILE A 199 -21.00 -27.43 18.55
C ILE A 199 -20.13 -26.26 19.02
N TYR A 200 -20.71 -25.07 19.10
CA TYR A 200 -19.95 -23.89 19.48
C TYR A 200 -19.44 -23.96 20.92
N GLU A 201 -20.26 -24.44 21.87
CA GLU A 201 -19.83 -24.66 23.26
C GLU A 201 -18.65 -25.64 23.37
N THR A 202 -18.60 -26.64 22.50
CA THR A 202 -17.45 -27.54 22.43
C THR A 202 -16.20 -26.81 21.93
N LEU A 203 -16.33 -26.02 20.86
CA LEU A 203 -15.24 -25.27 20.27
C LEU A 203 -14.79 -24.05 21.11
N LEU A 204 -15.57 -23.62 22.10
CA LEU A 204 -15.24 -22.52 23.01
C LEU A 204 -14.22 -22.90 24.09
N LYS A 205 -14.06 -24.20 24.36
CA LYS A 205 -13.22 -24.69 25.44
C LYS A 205 -11.72 -24.40 25.19
N PRO A 206 -10.90 -24.25 26.24
CA PRO A 206 -9.50 -23.82 26.12
C PRO A 206 -8.60 -24.79 25.34
N GLU A 207 -8.97 -26.06 25.19
CA GLU A 207 -8.18 -27.04 24.42
C GLU A 207 -8.20 -26.78 22.90
N TRP A 208 -9.10 -25.92 22.40
CA TRP A 208 -9.19 -25.58 20.99
C TRP A 208 -8.35 -24.35 20.61
N PRO A 209 -7.83 -24.27 19.37
CA PRO A 209 -7.07 -23.11 18.91
C PRO A 209 -7.86 -21.81 18.98
N GLU A 210 -7.17 -20.69 19.21
CA GLU A 210 -7.78 -19.36 19.39
C GLU A 210 -8.75 -18.98 18.26
N GLN A 211 -8.42 -19.31 17.01
CA GLN A 211 -9.25 -19.01 15.84
C GLN A 211 -10.56 -19.80 15.87
N ALA A 212 -10.52 -21.06 16.31
CA ALA A 212 -11.69 -21.91 16.48
C ALA A 212 -12.62 -21.33 17.54
N ARG A 213 -12.04 -20.94 18.68
CA ARG A 213 -12.75 -20.35 19.82
C ARG A 213 -13.40 -19.01 19.45
N ALA A 214 -12.67 -18.15 18.74
CA ALA A 214 -13.19 -16.86 18.27
C ALA A 214 -14.36 -17.03 17.27
N GLY A 215 -14.22 -17.93 16.29
CA GLY A 215 -15.28 -18.27 15.34
C GLY A 215 -16.51 -18.86 16.04
N ALA A 216 -16.29 -19.78 16.98
CA ALA A 216 -17.35 -20.40 17.75
C ALA A 216 -18.08 -19.39 18.64
N PHE A 217 -17.36 -18.47 19.29
CA PHE A 217 -17.97 -17.42 20.09
C PHE A 217 -18.92 -16.56 19.24
N ARG A 218 -18.49 -16.16 18.04
CA ARG A 218 -19.31 -15.35 17.15
C ARG A 218 -20.62 -16.04 16.76
N GLY A 219 -20.54 -17.32 16.38
CA GLY A 219 -21.72 -18.13 16.05
C GLY A 219 -22.61 -18.37 17.28
N TRP A 220 -22.03 -18.74 18.42
CA TRP A 220 -22.72 -18.98 19.67
C TRP A 220 -23.46 -17.74 20.17
N ALA A 221 -22.81 -16.58 20.17
CA ALA A 221 -23.39 -15.35 20.67
C ALA A 221 -24.69 -14.99 19.94
N VAL A 222 -24.75 -15.19 18.62
CA VAL A 222 -25.91 -14.81 17.79
C VAL A 222 -26.94 -15.94 17.59
N THR A 223 -26.66 -17.14 18.08
CA THR A 223 -27.54 -18.31 17.93
C THR A 223 -28.93 -18.06 18.54
N GLU A 224 -28.96 -17.34 19.66
CA GLU A 224 -30.19 -16.93 20.35
C GLU A 224 -30.16 -15.41 20.51
N PRO A 225 -30.78 -14.65 19.60
CA PRO A 225 -30.64 -13.20 19.56
C PRO A 225 -30.91 -12.50 20.89
N LYS A 226 -31.88 -12.98 21.67
CA LYS A 226 -32.25 -12.46 23.01
C LYS A 226 -31.14 -12.59 24.06
N LEU A 227 -30.20 -13.52 23.90
CA LEU A 227 -29.10 -13.77 24.83
C LEU A 227 -27.78 -13.15 24.36
N THR A 228 -27.73 -12.58 23.14
CA THR A 228 -26.49 -12.06 22.54
C THR A 228 -25.78 -11.09 23.47
N THR A 229 -26.51 -10.09 23.97
CA THR A 229 -25.98 -9.01 24.79
C THR A 229 -25.46 -9.53 26.13
N GLU A 230 -26.19 -10.45 26.78
CA GLU A 230 -25.74 -11.10 28.02
C GLU A 230 -24.45 -11.91 27.80
N ARG A 231 -24.39 -12.70 26.72
CA ARG A 231 -23.23 -13.52 26.35
C ARG A 231 -21.99 -12.66 26.08
N VAL A 232 -22.16 -11.59 25.32
CA VAL A 232 -21.11 -10.60 25.02
C VAL A 232 -20.60 -9.93 26.29
N LEU A 233 -21.49 -9.42 27.14
CA LEU A 233 -21.09 -8.77 28.40
C LEU A 233 -20.40 -9.73 29.35
N THR A 234 -20.81 -11.00 29.37
CA THR A 234 -20.14 -12.04 30.17
C THR A 234 -18.71 -12.29 29.69
N ALA A 235 -18.49 -12.41 28.38
CA ALA A 235 -17.16 -12.57 27.81
C ALA A 235 -16.26 -11.35 28.08
N LEU A 236 -16.81 -10.13 28.00
CA LEU A 236 -16.07 -8.90 28.29
C LEU A 236 -15.64 -8.79 29.76
N ARG A 237 -16.40 -9.37 30.70
CA ARG A 237 -16.02 -9.46 32.12
C ARG A 237 -14.97 -10.52 32.40
N GLY A 238 -14.96 -11.61 31.62
CA GLY A 238 -14.09 -12.77 31.82
C GLY A 238 -12.61 -12.45 31.63
N GLU A 239 -11.74 -13.42 31.93
CA GLU A 239 -10.28 -13.29 31.82
C GLU A 239 -9.72 -13.61 30.43
N ASP A 240 -10.51 -14.34 29.63
CA ASP A 240 -10.09 -14.88 28.34
C ASP A 240 -10.00 -13.81 27.25
N THR A 241 -8.77 -13.49 26.84
CA THR A 241 -8.48 -12.44 25.85
C THR A 241 -9.12 -12.73 24.49
N VAL A 242 -9.09 -13.99 24.04
CA VAL A 242 -9.66 -14.42 22.75
C VAL A 242 -11.17 -14.18 22.74
N LEU A 243 -11.86 -14.53 23.84
CA LEU A 243 -13.31 -14.33 23.94
C LEU A 243 -13.67 -12.85 24.10
N ARG A 244 -12.86 -12.04 24.79
CA ARG A 244 -13.07 -10.58 24.86
C ARG A 244 -12.98 -9.93 23.48
N ASP A 245 -11.97 -10.28 22.69
CA ASP A 245 -11.79 -9.71 21.35
C ASP A 245 -12.89 -10.19 20.39
N ALA A 246 -13.28 -11.47 20.47
CA ALA A 246 -14.43 -11.97 19.75
C ALA A 246 -15.73 -11.25 20.17
N ALA A 247 -15.92 -10.96 21.45
CA ALA A 247 -17.05 -10.19 21.97
C ALA A 247 -17.09 -8.76 21.40
N ALA A 248 -15.96 -8.07 21.32
CA ALA A 248 -15.88 -6.75 20.67
C ALA A 248 -16.32 -6.79 19.20
N LEU A 249 -15.96 -7.85 18.46
CA LEU A 249 -16.42 -8.05 17.08
C LEU A 249 -17.93 -8.32 17.00
N VAL A 250 -18.49 -9.04 17.97
CA VAL A 250 -19.95 -9.25 18.05
C VAL A 250 -20.65 -7.92 18.34
N VAL A 251 -20.17 -7.12 19.32
CA VAL A 251 -20.70 -5.76 19.59
C VAL A 251 -20.78 -4.95 18.29
N ALA A 252 -19.71 -4.93 17.50
CA ALA A 252 -19.65 -4.19 16.23
C ALA A 252 -20.71 -4.65 15.20
N SER A 253 -21.20 -5.89 15.29
CA SER A 253 -22.20 -6.46 14.38
C SER A 253 -23.64 -6.40 14.88
N THR A 254 -23.86 -6.22 16.19
CA THR A 254 -25.19 -6.03 16.77
C THR A 254 -25.82 -4.71 16.32
N LYS A 255 -27.16 -4.58 16.43
CA LYS A 255 -27.90 -3.36 16.02
C LYS A 255 -29.08 -3.07 16.95
N GLY A 256 -29.47 -1.80 17.06
CA GLY A 256 -30.64 -1.36 17.82
C GLY A 256 -30.30 -0.62 19.10
N ALA A 257 -31.15 0.34 19.48
CA ALA A 257 -30.92 1.24 20.61
C ALA A 257 -30.84 0.50 21.96
N GLU A 258 -31.59 -0.60 22.11
CA GLU A 258 -31.58 -1.43 23.33
C GLU A 258 -30.19 -2.02 23.61
N ASP A 259 -29.53 -2.57 22.59
CA ASP A 259 -28.16 -3.09 22.72
C ASP A 259 -27.18 -1.96 23.07
N THR A 260 -27.29 -0.80 22.43
CA THR A 260 -26.42 0.34 22.72
C THR A 260 -26.58 0.79 24.17
N ALA A 261 -27.82 0.92 24.65
CA ALA A 261 -28.11 1.26 26.05
C ALA A 261 -27.56 0.21 27.02
N ALA A 262 -27.71 -1.09 26.71
CA ALA A 262 -27.20 -2.17 27.54
C ALA A 262 -25.66 -2.17 27.61
N TYR A 263 -24.99 -1.95 26.48
CA TYR A 263 -23.54 -1.87 26.42
C TYR A 263 -23.01 -0.66 27.17
N THR A 264 -23.55 0.54 26.93
CA THR A 264 -23.07 1.76 27.58
C THR A 264 -23.29 1.73 29.10
N ALA A 265 -24.43 1.20 29.56
CA ALA A 265 -24.70 1.01 30.98
C ALA A 265 -23.72 0.02 31.65
N ALA A 266 -23.19 -0.94 30.91
CA ALA A 266 -22.29 -1.95 31.45
C ALA A 266 -20.82 -1.52 31.53
N ILE A 267 -20.39 -0.47 30.80
CA ILE A 267 -18.95 -0.14 30.65
C ILE A 267 -18.26 0.01 32.00
N ALA A 268 -18.80 0.82 32.90
CA ALA A 268 -18.16 1.11 34.20
C ALA A 268 -17.98 -0.13 35.09
N ALA A 269 -18.80 -1.17 34.90
CA ALA A 269 -18.74 -2.41 35.67
C ALA A 269 -17.75 -3.44 35.07
N LEU A 270 -17.19 -3.19 33.88
CA LEU A 270 -16.20 -4.06 33.26
C LEU A 270 -14.80 -3.81 33.83
N PRO A 271 -13.92 -4.83 33.88
CA PRO A 271 -12.50 -4.61 34.11
C PRO A 271 -11.90 -3.77 32.98
N ALA A 272 -10.75 -3.13 33.21
CA ALA A 272 -10.11 -2.24 32.22
C ALA A 272 -9.95 -2.88 30.83
N ALA A 273 -9.52 -4.15 30.78
CA ALA A 273 -9.42 -4.90 29.52
C ALA A 273 -10.78 -5.08 28.81
N GLY A 274 -11.85 -5.30 29.58
CA GLY A 274 -13.21 -5.41 29.08
C GLY A 274 -13.77 -4.08 28.60
N GLN A 275 -13.50 -2.99 29.33
CA GLN A 275 -13.83 -1.62 28.91
C GLN A 275 -13.18 -1.29 27.57
N ALA A 276 -11.86 -1.51 27.46
CA ALA A 276 -11.12 -1.25 26.23
C ALA A 276 -11.67 -2.07 25.05
N ALA A 277 -12.00 -3.35 25.25
CA ALA A 277 -12.61 -4.18 24.21
C ALA A 277 -14.00 -3.68 23.81
N LEU A 278 -14.85 -3.32 24.78
CA LEU A 278 -16.18 -2.79 24.51
C LEU A 278 -16.13 -1.47 23.74
N LEU A 279 -15.22 -0.55 24.10
CA LEU A 279 -15.01 0.71 23.40
C LEU A 279 -14.60 0.49 21.93
N ARG A 280 -13.70 -0.47 21.65
CA ARG A 280 -13.39 -0.87 20.25
C ARG A 280 -14.64 -1.38 19.52
N GLY A 281 -15.46 -2.19 20.20
CA GLY A 281 -16.72 -2.71 19.66
C GLY A 281 -17.71 -1.59 19.32
N LEU A 282 -17.95 -0.67 20.25
CA LEU A 282 -18.86 0.48 20.08
C LEU A 282 -18.39 1.42 18.97
N ALA A 283 -17.09 1.71 18.90
CA ALA A 283 -16.52 2.52 17.83
C ALA A 283 -16.77 1.91 16.44
N ASN A 284 -16.57 0.59 16.30
CA ASN A 284 -16.82 -0.12 15.05
C ASN A 284 -18.32 -0.28 14.73
N ARG A 285 -19.17 -0.30 15.76
CA ARG A 285 -20.62 -0.29 15.61
C ARG A 285 -21.12 1.06 15.07
N GLY A 286 -20.53 2.18 15.51
CA GLY A 286 -20.81 3.52 14.99
C GLY A 286 -22.17 4.10 15.40
N ASP A 287 -22.76 3.63 16.50
CA ASP A 287 -24.02 4.15 17.01
C ASP A 287 -23.77 5.41 17.87
N ALA A 288 -24.27 6.57 17.40
CA ALA A 288 -24.06 7.85 18.05
C ALA A 288 -24.61 7.91 19.49
N ALA A 289 -25.58 7.06 19.85
CA ALA A 289 -26.08 6.99 21.23
C ALA A 289 -25.02 6.48 22.23
N ALA A 290 -23.91 5.93 21.75
CA ALA A 290 -22.77 5.56 22.60
C ALA A 290 -21.82 6.72 22.92
N HIS A 291 -21.95 7.87 22.25
CA HIS A 291 -21.02 9.00 22.34
C HIS A 291 -20.74 9.41 23.79
N ASP A 292 -21.77 9.77 24.57
CA ASP A 292 -21.57 10.36 25.91
C ASP A 292 -20.84 9.40 26.85
N ALA A 293 -21.17 8.10 26.78
CA ALA A 293 -20.53 7.08 27.59
C ALA A 293 -19.06 6.85 27.19
N VAL A 294 -18.74 6.97 25.90
CA VAL A 294 -17.36 6.88 25.38
C VAL A 294 -16.57 8.14 25.74
N ALA A 295 -17.14 9.32 25.54
CA ALA A 295 -16.49 10.61 25.80
C ALA A 295 -16.11 10.77 27.28
N ALA A 296 -16.95 10.30 28.21
CA ALA A 296 -16.65 10.30 29.64
C ALA A 296 -15.35 9.54 29.99
N LEU A 297 -14.99 8.51 29.22
CA LEU A 297 -13.84 7.64 29.50
C LEU A 297 -12.51 8.18 28.97
N VAL A 298 -12.52 9.29 28.23
CA VAL A 298 -11.31 10.05 27.87
C VAL A 298 -10.58 10.54 29.13
N ALA A 299 -11.31 10.78 30.22
CA ALA A 299 -10.77 11.19 31.51
C ALA A 299 -10.35 9.99 32.41
N SER A 300 -10.40 8.74 31.92
CA SER A 300 -10.08 7.56 32.73
C SER A 300 -8.65 7.61 33.28
N ASN A 301 -8.45 7.14 34.52
CA ASN A 301 -7.11 6.96 35.09
C ASN A 301 -6.41 5.71 34.55
N ASP A 302 -7.15 4.75 33.99
CA ASP A 302 -6.56 3.61 33.32
C ASP A 302 -6.14 3.99 31.89
N LYS A 303 -4.85 3.84 31.60
CA LYS A 303 -4.26 4.21 30.31
C LYS A 303 -4.89 3.44 29.14
N SER A 304 -5.15 2.14 29.29
CA SER A 304 -5.72 1.30 28.23
C SER A 304 -7.14 1.75 27.89
N VAL A 305 -7.95 2.04 28.92
CA VAL A 305 -9.31 2.57 28.76
C VAL A 305 -9.29 3.94 28.11
N LYS A 306 -8.42 4.85 28.57
CA LYS A 306 -8.27 6.19 28.01
C LYS A 306 -7.93 6.14 26.52
N LEU A 307 -6.92 5.35 26.14
CA LEU A 307 -6.53 5.18 24.74
C LEU A 307 -7.66 4.61 23.90
N ALA A 308 -8.39 3.61 24.41
CA ALA A 308 -9.53 3.04 23.70
C ALA A 308 -10.67 4.06 23.52
N ALA A 309 -10.93 4.90 24.51
CA ALA A 309 -11.95 5.96 24.44
C ALA A 309 -11.56 7.04 23.43
N VAL A 310 -10.32 7.56 23.51
CA VAL A 310 -9.78 8.55 22.56
C VAL A 310 -9.91 8.04 21.13
N ASN A 311 -9.44 6.82 20.86
CA ASN A 311 -9.52 6.23 19.52
C ASN A 311 -10.96 5.98 19.06
N ALA A 312 -11.88 5.65 19.98
CA ALA A 312 -13.29 5.46 19.66
C ALA A 312 -13.98 6.75 19.19
N LEU A 313 -13.57 7.91 19.71
CA LEU A 313 -14.08 9.22 19.30
C LEU A 313 -13.70 9.59 17.86
N ALA A 314 -12.74 8.92 17.22
CA ALA A 314 -12.49 9.11 15.79
C ALA A 314 -13.71 8.75 14.92
N LYS A 315 -14.58 7.85 15.42
CA LYS A 315 -15.81 7.41 14.74
C LYS A 315 -17.08 7.93 15.41
N LEU A 316 -17.07 8.05 16.74
CA LEU A 316 -18.25 8.40 17.52
C LEU A 316 -18.27 9.85 17.99
N GLY A 317 -17.13 10.54 17.92
CA GLY A 317 -16.97 11.86 18.51
C GLY A 317 -17.84 12.92 17.86
N THR A 318 -17.92 14.05 18.55
CA THR A 318 -18.60 15.27 18.11
C THR A 318 -17.64 16.46 18.18
N PRO A 319 -17.96 17.60 17.53
CA PRO A 319 -17.14 18.80 17.64
C PRO A 319 -16.91 19.29 19.08
N ASN A 320 -17.79 18.93 20.03
CA ASN A 320 -17.64 19.29 21.44
C ASN A 320 -16.46 18.57 22.13
N ASP A 321 -16.02 17.43 21.58
CA ASP A 321 -14.88 16.67 22.14
C ASP A 321 -13.53 17.29 21.81
N VAL A 322 -13.48 18.19 20.82
CA VAL A 322 -12.21 18.70 20.28
C VAL A 322 -11.38 19.40 21.34
N ALA A 323 -11.98 20.17 22.25
CA ALA A 323 -11.25 20.84 23.31
C ALA A 323 -10.57 19.83 24.26
N ALA A 324 -11.26 18.75 24.62
CA ALA A 324 -10.72 17.70 25.47
C ALA A 324 -9.60 16.91 24.75
N LEU A 325 -9.81 16.57 23.47
CA LEU A 325 -8.79 15.92 22.65
C LEU A 325 -7.57 16.82 22.44
N ALA A 326 -7.76 18.12 22.22
CA ALA A 326 -6.68 19.09 22.08
C ALA A 326 -5.85 19.21 23.36
N ALA A 327 -6.47 19.14 24.55
CA ALA A 327 -5.72 19.08 25.80
C ALA A 327 -4.85 17.81 25.88
N LEU A 328 -5.34 16.67 25.40
CA LEU A 328 -4.57 15.42 25.35
C LEU A 328 -3.43 15.43 24.34
N VAL A 329 -3.49 16.26 23.30
CA VAL A 329 -2.34 16.47 22.40
C VAL A 329 -1.13 16.92 23.23
N ALA A 330 -1.30 17.74 24.26
CA ALA A 330 -0.22 18.17 25.17
C ALA A 330 0.15 17.18 26.28
N SER A 331 -0.37 15.95 26.26
CA SER A 331 -0.05 14.93 27.28
C SER A 331 1.44 14.60 27.31
N ASP A 332 2.01 14.47 28.53
CA ASP A 332 3.36 13.96 28.73
C ASP A 332 3.50 12.48 28.34
N ASP A 333 2.39 11.72 28.36
CA ASP A 333 2.34 10.38 27.80
C ASP A 333 2.25 10.46 26.27
N ALA A 334 3.32 10.03 25.60
CA ALA A 334 3.46 10.09 24.14
C ALA A 334 2.41 9.26 23.38
N GLU A 335 1.97 8.11 23.93
CA GLU A 335 0.94 7.28 23.29
C GLU A 335 -0.42 7.98 23.36
N VAL A 336 -0.74 8.63 24.47
CA VAL A 336 -1.98 9.41 24.63
C VAL A 336 -1.97 10.62 23.70
N ALA A 337 -0.85 11.36 23.64
CA ALA A 337 -0.70 12.50 22.74
C ALA A 337 -0.87 12.09 21.27
N GLN A 338 -0.23 10.99 20.86
CA GLN A 338 -0.36 10.47 19.49
C GLN A 338 -1.77 9.97 19.18
N ALA A 339 -2.44 9.29 20.12
CA ALA A 339 -3.81 8.85 19.93
C ALA A 339 -4.78 10.04 19.75
N ALA A 340 -4.58 11.13 20.51
CA ALA A 340 -5.37 12.34 20.39
C ALA A 340 -5.15 13.04 19.03
N GLU A 341 -3.91 13.16 18.59
CA GLU A 341 -3.58 13.70 17.25
C GLU A 341 -4.17 12.84 16.13
N PHE A 342 -3.99 11.52 16.20
CA PHE A 342 -4.55 10.59 15.21
C PHE A 342 -6.08 10.73 15.15
N THR A 343 -6.73 10.85 16.31
CA THR A 343 -8.17 11.04 16.40
C THR A 343 -8.59 12.34 15.72
N LEU A 344 -7.99 13.48 16.09
CA LEU A 344 -8.29 14.80 15.49
C LEU A 344 -7.95 14.85 13.99
N ALA A 345 -6.93 14.14 13.53
CA ALA A 345 -6.60 14.05 12.11
C ALA A 345 -7.68 13.28 11.31
N ASN A 346 -8.36 12.31 11.93
CA ASN A 346 -9.26 11.37 11.24
C ASN A 346 -10.77 11.61 11.45
N VAL A 347 -11.17 12.49 12.37
CA VAL A 347 -12.59 12.89 12.51
C VAL A 347 -13.12 13.53 11.22
N LYS A 348 -14.41 13.35 10.92
CA LYS A 348 -15.00 13.79 9.65
C LYS A 348 -15.99 14.94 9.86
N GLY A 349 -15.93 15.94 9.00
CA GLY A 349 -16.91 17.03 8.93
C GLY A 349 -16.28 18.41 9.15
N LYS A 350 -16.86 19.43 8.50
CA LYS A 350 -16.40 20.82 8.59
C LYS A 350 -16.58 21.42 9.99
N ASP A 351 -17.54 20.92 10.77
CA ASP A 351 -17.76 21.39 12.14
C ASP A 351 -16.60 21.01 13.07
N PHE A 352 -15.92 19.88 12.81
CA PHE A 352 -14.68 19.55 13.53
C PHE A 352 -13.55 20.51 13.18
N ASP A 353 -13.43 20.90 11.90
CA ASP A 353 -12.42 21.87 11.49
C ASP A 353 -12.63 23.21 12.19
N ALA A 354 -13.89 23.67 12.28
CA ALA A 354 -14.25 24.88 13.01
C ALA A 354 -13.89 24.77 14.50
N ALA A 355 -14.18 23.64 15.13
CA ALA A 355 -13.84 23.40 16.53
C ALA A 355 -12.31 23.29 16.77
N ILE A 356 -11.55 22.72 15.83
CA ILE A 356 -10.08 22.64 15.90
C ILE A 356 -9.49 24.04 15.75
N ALA A 357 -9.98 24.85 14.79
CA ALA A 357 -9.54 26.23 14.62
C ALA A 357 -9.83 27.09 15.85
N ALA A 358 -11.03 26.98 16.43
CA ALA A 358 -11.38 27.67 17.68
C ALA A 358 -10.51 27.21 18.87
N SER A 359 -10.20 25.92 18.95
CA SER A 359 -9.28 25.39 19.97
C SER A 359 -7.85 25.89 19.78
N ALA A 360 -7.39 26.06 18.54
CA ALA A 360 -6.06 26.62 18.26
C ALA A 360 -5.92 28.05 18.80
N GLU A 361 -6.97 28.88 18.71
CA GLU A 361 -6.95 30.25 19.23
C GLU A 361 -6.87 30.31 20.77
N SER A 362 -7.50 29.35 21.47
CA SER A 362 -7.65 29.35 22.93
C SER A 362 -6.64 28.49 23.69
N THR A 363 -5.76 27.78 23.00
CA THR A 363 -4.77 26.87 23.61
C THR A 363 -3.35 27.46 23.70
N PRO A 364 -2.48 26.91 24.57
CA PRO A 364 -1.08 27.33 24.67
C PRO A 364 -0.30 27.15 23.35
N PRO A 365 0.81 27.89 23.14
CA PRO A 365 1.54 27.91 21.87
C PRO A 365 1.91 26.54 21.29
N ALA A 366 2.40 25.62 22.15
CA ALA A 366 2.78 24.28 21.72
C ALA A 366 1.58 23.46 21.19
N VAL A 367 0.41 23.57 21.82
CA VAL A 367 -0.83 22.89 21.37
C VAL A 367 -1.37 23.56 20.13
N ARG A 368 -1.43 24.90 20.12
CA ARG A 368 -1.84 25.70 18.97
C ARG A 368 -1.07 25.33 17.71
N ALA A 369 0.25 25.23 17.80
CA ALA A 369 1.11 24.83 16.68
C ALA A 369 0.72 23.46 16.11
N ARG A 370 0.43 22.48 16.97
CA ARG A 370 0.01 21.12 16.56
C ARG A 370 -1.38 21.12 15.95
N LEU A 371 -2.34 21.84 16.52
CA LEU A 371 -3.69 21.98 15.96
C LEU A 371 -3.68 22.66 14.58
N LEU A 372 -2.80 23.64 14.37
CA LEU A 372 -2.63 24.29 13.08
C LEU A 372 -2.11 23.33 12.00
N VAL A 373 -1.12 22.49 12.34
CA VAL A 373 -0.64 21.43 11.45
C VAL A 373 -1.74 20.41 11.17
N LEU A 374 -2.57 20.06 12.17
CA LEU A 374 -3.70 19.16 11.97
C LEU A 374 -4.73 19.73 10.98
N LEU A 375 -5.04 21.03 11.03
CA LEU A 375 -5.90 21.66 10.02
C LEU A 375 -5.32 21.53 8.60
N ALA A 376 -3.99 21.64 8.45
CA ALA A 376 -3.32 21.46 7.17
C ALA A 376 -3.37 20.00 6.67
N ILE A 377 -3.08 19.02 7.54
CA ILE A 377 -3.17 17.58 7.23
C ILE A 377 -4.59 17.20 6.79
N ARG A 378 -5.60 17.78 7.46
CA ARG A 378 -7.02 17.57 7.15
C ARG A 378 -7.48 18.27 5.88
N MET A 379 -6.61 19.08 5.25
CA MET A 379 -6.94 19.91 4.09
C MET A 379 -8.10 20.88 4.36
N SER A 380 -8.18 21.41 5.58
CA SER A 380 -9.28 22.27 5.99
C SER A 380 -9.25 23.62 5.26
N GLU A 381 -10.43 24.12 4.87
CA GLU A 381 -10.60 25.49 4.36
C GLU A 381 -10.19 26.57 5.39
N LEU A 382 -10.19 26.22 6.68
CA LEU A 382 -9.78 27.11 7.78
C LEU A 382 -8.28 27.09 8.04
N ALA A 383 -7.50 26.19 7.41
CA ALA A 383 -6.06 26.08 7.65
C ALA A 383 -5.32 27.37 7.26
N VAL A 384 -5.60 27.91 6.07
CA VAL A 384 -4.95 29.16 5.58
C VAL A 384 -5.34 30.36 6.43
N PRO A 385 -6.63 30.68 6.68
CA PRO A 385 -7.01 31.79 7.54
C PRO A 385 -6.44 31.70 8.97
N THR A 386 -6.33 30.49 9.52
CA THR A 386 -5.74 30.27 10.85
C THR A 386 -4.22 30.46 10.82
N ALA A 387 -3.55 30.00 9.76
CA ALA A 387 -2.12 30.21 9.57
C ALA A 387 -1.79 31.69 9.39
N ASP A 388 -2.58 32.44 8.61
CA ASP A 388 -2.39 33.89 8.38
C ASP A 388 -2.39 34.67 9.70
N LYS A 389 -3.33 34.36 10.61
CA LYS A 389 -3.34 34.92 11.97
C LYS A 389 -2.11 34.49 12.78
N ALA A 390 -1.72 33.21 12.68
CA ALA A 390 -0.62 32.64 13.45
C ALA A 390 0.77 33.15 13.02
N LEU A 391 0.94 33.66 11.80
CA LEU A 391 2.18 34.33 11.36
C LEU A 391 2.53 35.55 12.22
N ALA A 392 1.53 36.22 12.80
CA ALA A 392 1.71 37.37 13.69
C ALA A 392 1.97 37.00 15.16
N SER A 393 2.08 35.70 15.50
CA SER A 393 2.34 35.24 16.86
C SER A 393 3.74 35.63 17.34
N ASP A 394 3.88 36.02 18.61
CA ASP A 394 5.19 36.24 19.25
C ASP A 394 5.97 34.94 19.45
N ASP A 395 5.27 33.81 19.55
CA ASP A 395 5.87 32.48 19.69
C ASP A 395 6.40 31.95 18.34
N ALA A 396 7.70 31.63 18.28
CA ALA A 396 8.36 31.14 17.07
C ALA A 396 7.86 29.76 16.62
N THR A 397 7.43 28.90 17.56
CA THR A 397 6.88 27.57 17.26
C THR A 397 5.56 27.70 16.52
N VAL A 398 4.70 28.64 16.96
CA VAL A 398 3.43 28.94 16.30
C VAL A 398 3.66 29.51 14.90
N ARG A 399 4.61 30.46 14.74
CA ARG A 399 4.97 30.99 13.41
C ARG A 399 5.49 29.89 12.49
N GLY A 400 6.39 29.03 12.97
CA GLY A 400 6.91 27.90 12.20
C GLY A 400 5.82 26.91 11.77
N ALA A 401 4.84 26.63 12.63
CA ALA A 401 3.68 25.81 12.27
C ALA A 401 2.79 26.47 11.20
N ALA A 402 2.60 27.80 11.26
CA ALA A 402 1.89 28.54 10.24
C ALA A 402 2.60 28.47 8.88
N LEU A 403 3.92 28.66 8.86
CA LEU A 403 4.73 28.51 7.65
C LEU A 403 4.62 27.10 7.06
N LYS A 404 4.62 26.05 7.88
CA LYS A 404 4.41 24.66 7.42
C LYS A 404 3.01 24.45 6.83
N ALA A 405 1.97 24.99 7.46
CA ALA A 405 0.61 24.92 6.93
C ALA A 405 0.49 25.65 5.57
N LEU A 406 1.11 26.83 5.44
CA LEU A 406 1.13 27.59 4.20
C LEU A 406 2.03 26.98 3.12
N ALA A 407 3.09 26.27 3.49
CA ALA A 407 3.89 25.52 2.52
C ALA A 407 3.05 24.44 1.81
N GLN A 408 2.06 23.86 2.50
CA GLN A 408 1.17 22.83 1.95
C GLN A 408 -0.06 23.42 1.25
N LEU A 409 -0.66 24.48 1.79
CA LEU A 409 -1.99 24.97 1.38
C LEU A 409 -2.03 26.44 0.97
N GLY A 410 -0.92 27.16 1.14
CA GLY A 410 -0.82 28.58 0.84
C GLY A 410 -1.03 28.87 -0.64
N LYS A 411 -1.57 30.06 -0.90
CA LYS A 411 -1.87 30.54 -2.25
C LYS A 411 -1.11 31.84 -2.50
N LYS A 412 -1.35 32.42 -3.67
CA LYS A 412 -0.81 33.72 -4.09
C LYS A 412 -0.93 34.80 -3.01
N ASP A 413 -2.10 34.89 -2.36
CA ASP A 413 -2.39 35.95 -1.39
C ASP A 413 -1.52 35.86 -0.13
N GLN A 414 -0.93 34.68 0.15
CA GLN A 414 -0.03 34.48 1.29
C GLN A 414 1.43 34.80 0.97
N VAL A 415 1.81 34.95 -0.30
CA VAL A 415 3.20 35.27 -0.67
C VAL A 415 3.69 36.57 0.00
N PRO A 416 2.96 37.70 -0.06
CA PRO A 416 3.41 38.93 0.61
C PRO A 416 3.53 38.78 2.12
N LEU A 417 2.64 37.99 2.74
CA LEU A 417 2.66 37.76 4.20
C LEU A 417 3.90 36.98 4.62
N VAL A 418 4.25 35.92 3.89
CA VAL A 418 5.44 35.12 4.21
C VAL A 418 6.73 35.90 3.91
N VAL A 419 6.75 36.74 2.86
CA VAL A 419 7.86 37.67 2.60
C VAL A 419 8.08 38.62 3.78
N ASP A 420 7.02 39.20 4.35
CA ASP A 420 7.13 40.09 5.51
C ASP A 420 7.68 39.35 6.76
N VAL A 421 7.22 38.11 6.99
CA VAL A 421 7.73 37.25 8.08
C VAL A 421 9.22 36.96 7.89
N LEU A 422 9.64 36.63 6.67
CA LEU A 422 11.05 36.38 6.35
C LEU A 422 11.91 37.61 6.62
N LYS A 423 11.45 38.80 6.24
CA LYS A 423 12.18 40.06 6.47
C LYS A 423 12.34 40.41 7.95
N LYS A 424 11.37 40.00 8.78
CA LYS A 424 11.35 40.27 10.23
C LYS A 424 11.97 39.15 11.07
N ALA A 425 12.36 38.04 10.45
CA ALA A 425 12.88 36.88 11.15
C ALA A 425 14.18 37.20 11.91
N ALA A 426 14.21 36.82 13.20
CA ALA A 426 15.30 37.16 14.12
C ALA A 426 16.61 36.41 13.83
N ASP A 427 16.52 35.22 13.24
CA ASP A 427 17.65 34.32 13.00
C ASP A 427 17.54 33.59 11.65
N ASP A 428 18.59 32.85 11.30
CA ASP A 428 18.69 32.16 10.01
C ASP A 428 17.74 30.95 9.88
N SER A 429 17.42 30.30 11.01
CA SER A 429 16.47 29.18 11.03
C SER A 429 15.07 29.67 10.65
N GLN A 430 14.63 30.78 11.27
CA GLN A 430 13.33 31.37 10.98
C GLN A 430 13.23 31.92 9.54
N ARG A 431 14.33 32.47 9.01
CA ARG A 431 14.40 32.87 7.59
C ARG A 431 14.29 31.66 6.66
N THR A 432 14.97 30.58 6.99
CA THR A 432 14.93 29.33 6.22
C THR A 432 13.53 28.74 6.19
N ASP A 433 12.86 28.66 7.34
CA ASP A 433 11.47 28.16 7.42
C ASP A 433 10.52 28.99 6.53
N ALA A 434 10.66 30.32 6.53
CA ALA A 434 9.85 31.20 5.70
C ALA A 434 10.18 31.08 4.21
N ALA A 435 11.48 30.97 3.88
CA ALA A 435 11.94 30.75 2.51
C ALA A 435 11.45 29.41 1.96
N ASP A 436 11.41 28.36 2.78
CA ASP A 436 10.90 27.05 2.38
C ASP A 436 9.40 27.06 2.13
N ALA A 437 8.64 27.79 2.95
CA ALA A 437 7.22 28.01 2.70
C ALA A 437 6.98 28.79 1.40
N LEU A 438 7.72 29.89 1.17
CA LEU A 438 7.66 30.66 -0.08
C LEU A 438 8.04 29.83 -1.29
N GLY A 439 9.10 29.04 -1.20
CA GLY A 439 9.54 28.14 -2.27
C GLY A 439 8.50 27.08 -2.60
N SER A 440 7.78 26.56 -1.60
CA SER A 440 6.69 25.60 -1.81
C SER A 440 5.48 26.26 -2.48
N ILE A 441 5.04 27.43 -2.02
CA ILE A 441 3.93 28.17 -2.64
C ILE A 441 4.30 28.55 -4.08
N GLY A 442 5.50 29.11 -4.27
CA GLY A 442 6.00 29.55 -5.56
C GLY A 442 6.22 28.42 -6.56
N ALA A 443 6.59 27.21 -6.11
CA ALA A 443 6.66 26.04 -6.99
C ALA A 443 5.28 25.63 -7.55
N VAL A 444 4.18 25.98 -6.87
CA VAL A 444 2.81 25.70 -7.34
C VAL A 444 2.28 26.81 -8.24
N ILE A 445 2.50 28.07 -7.87
CA ILE A 445 1.90 29.22 -8.59
C ILE A 445 2.83 29.89 -9.61
N GLY A 446 4.10 29.50 -9.66
CA GLY A 446 5.09 30.00 -10.62
C GLY A 446 5.26 31.52 -10.58
N ASP A 447 5.16 32.15 -11.75
CA ASP A 447 5.41 33.58 -11.94
C ASP A 447 4.45 34.48 -11.15
N GLU A 448 3.31 33.98 -10.70
CA GLU A 448 2.40 34.74 -9.86
C GLU A 448 3.00 35.09 -8.48
N ALA A 449 4.02 34.37 -8.02
CA ALA A 449 4.74 34.67 -6.79
C ALA A 449 5.76 35.81 -6.96
N MET A 450 6.24 36.04 -8.18
CA MET A 450 7.42 36.87 -8.44
C MET A 450 7.26 38.34 -8.04
N PRO A 451 6.15 39.03 -8.33
CA PRO A 451 6.03 40.46 -7.99
C PRO A 451 6.27 40.74 -6.50
N ALA A 452 5.67 39.94 -5.62
CA ALA A 452 5.79 40.13 -4.17
C ALA A 452 7.19 39.76 -3.65
N ILE A 453 7.84 38.74 -4.22
CA ILE A 453 9.21 38.37 -3.84
C ILE A 453 10.21 39.46 -4.25
N LEU A 454 10.09 39.98 -5.47
CA LEU A 454 10.98 41.04 -5.98
C LEU A 454 10.80 42.35 -5.23
N GLU A 455 9.56 42.73 -4.93
CA GLU A 455 9.27 43.87 -4.05
C GLU A 455 9.84 43.64 -2.65
N GLY A 456 9.73 42.42 -2.13
CA GLY A 456 10.27 41.99 -0.84
C GLY A 456 11.79 42.17 -0.73
N MET A 457 12.52 41.83 -1.78
CA MET A 457 13.99 42.00 -1.86
C MET A 457 14.39 43.48 -1.85
N ASN A 458 13.52 44.38 -2.31
CA ASN A 458 13.82 45.79 -2.37
C ASN A 458 13.86 46.41 -0.95
N GLY A 459 15.01 46.94 -0.56
CA GLY A 459 15.23 47.50 0.78
C GLY A 459 15.28 46.46 1.92
N ALA A 460 15.38 45.17 1.61
CA ALA A 460 15.65 44.13 2.61
C ALA A 460 17.14 44.14 3.04
N THR A 461 17.43 43.56 4.20
CA THR A 461 18.84 43.31 4.59
C THR A 461 19.49 42.31 3.63
N PRO A 462 20.84 42.24 3.56
CA PRO A 462 21.51 41.24 2.74
C PRO A 462 21.08 39.80 3.05
N GLU A 463 20.88 39.46 4.33
CA GLU A 463 20.48 38.13 4.78
C GLU A 463 19.07 37.77 4.31
N ALA A 464 18.11 38.70 4.44
CA ALA A 464 16.75 38.51 3.96
C ALA A 464 16.70 38.43 2.42
N SER A 465 17.48 39.27 1.73
CA SER A 465 17.59 39.22 0.27
C SER A 465 18.16 37.90 -0.23
N ILE A 466 19.19 37.36 0.45
CA ILE A 466 19.77 36.04 0.19
C ILE A 466 18.72 34.93 0.39
N ALA A 467 17.94 34.98 1.47
CA ALA A 467 16.92 33.98 1.73
C ALA A 467 15.80 34.01 0.68
N LEU A 468 15.34 35.19 0.25
CA LEU A 468 14.38 35.35 -0.85
C LEU A 468 14.95 34.86 -2.19
N LEU A 469 16.21 35.18 -2.48
CA LEU A 469 16.89 34.74 -3.69
C LEU A 469 16.97 33.20 -3.80
N ARG A 470 17.16 32.50 -2.68
CA ARG A 470 17.17 31.04 -2.64
C ARG A 470 15.83 30.41 -3.02
N THR A 471 14.70 31.11 -2.80
CA THR A 471 13.39 30.55 -3.16
C THR A 471 13.20 30.48 -4.68
N LEU A 472 13.87 31.36 -5.43
CA LEU A 472 13.72 31.48 -6.88
C LEU A 472 14.11 30.20 -7.62
N VAL A 473 15.08 29.42 -7.10
CA VAL A 473 15.47 28.14 -7.70
C VAL A 473 14.35 27.11 -7.71
N ARG A 474 13.48 27.14 -6.69
CA ARG A 474 12.33 26.23 -6.56
C ARG A 474 11.14 26.69 -7.41
N ILE A 475 11.04 28.00 -7.65
CA ILE A 475 10.04 28.60 -8.56
C ILE A 475 10.40 28.28 -10.01
N GLY A 476 11.67 28.45 -10.38
CA GLY A 476 12.22 27.94 -11.63
C GLY A 476 11.64 28.54 -12.92
N THR A 477 11.04 29.72 -12.86
CA THR A 477 10.45 30.41 -14.02
C THR A 477 11.44 31.35 -14.71
N PRO A 478 11.21 31.74 -15.98
CA PRO A 478 12.08 32.70 -16.68
C PRO A 478 12.22 34.04 -15.93
N THR A 479 11.13 34.56 -15.36
CA THR A 479 11.18 35.79 -14.54
C THR A 479 12.06 35.62 -13.30
N ALA A 480 12.00 34.44 -12.66
CA ALA A 480 12.86 34.12 -11.53
C ALA A 480 14.34 34.01 -11.95
N LEU A 481 14.62 33.45 -13.12
CA LEU A 481 15.96 33.37 -13.69
C LEU A 481 16.53 34.77 -13.97
N ASP A 482 15.75 35.64 -14.61
CA ASP A 482 16.13 37.03 -14.89
C ASP A 482 16.48 37.79 -13.60
N ALA A 483 15.70 37.58 -12.54
CA ALA A 483 15.95 38.17 -11.24
C ALA A 483 17.27 37.67 -10.61
N VAL A 484 17.59 36.37 -10.71
CA VAL A 484 18.88 35.82 -10.26
C VAL A 484 20.03 36.45 -11.05
N ILE A 485 19.91 36.56 -12.38
CA ILE A 485 20.94 37.16 -13.24
C ILE A 485 21.14 38.64 -12.91
N ALA A 486 20.06 39.37 -12.61
CA ALA A 486 20.13 40.76 -12.17
C ALA A 486 20.85 40.88 -10.82
N ALA A 487 20.53 40.02 -9.85
CA ALA A 487 21.15 40.00 -8.52
C ALA A 487 22.67 39.72 -8.59
N MET A 488 23.14 38.88 -9.51
CA MET A 488 24.57 38.65 -9.75
C MET A 488 25.35 39.91 -10.13
N LYS A 489 24.68 40.88 -10.77
CA LYS A 489 25.27 42.15 -11.23
C LYS A 489 25.04 43.30 -10.25
N GLY A 490 24.38 43.03 -9.13
CA GLY A 490 24.05 44.02 -8.12
C GLY A 490 25.28 44.56 -7.37
N PRO A 491 25.10 45.64 -6.60
CA PRO A 491 26.20 46.28 -5.86
C PRO A 491 26.66 45.50 -4.62
N ASP A 492 25.83 44.59 -4.09
CA ASP A 492 26.16 43.78 -2.92
C ASP A 492 26.84 42.46 -3.33
N ALA A 493 28.09 42.29 -2.90
CA ALA A 493 28.91 41.14 -3.26
C ALA A 493 28.38 39.81 -2.67
N ALA A 494 27.81 39.83 -1.45
CA ALA A 494 27.30 38.63 -0.80
C ALA A 494 26.04 38.11 -1.51
N ILE A 495 25.15 39.03 -1.91
CA ILE A 495 23.98 38.70 -2.73
C ILE A 495 24.42 38.17 -4.10
N GLY A 496 25.41 38.81 -4.73
CA GLY A 496 25.93 38.37 -6.03
C GLY A 496 26.58 36.98 -6.01
N ASP A 497 27.31 36.66 -4.94
CA ASP A 497 27.90 35.34 -4.73
C ASP A 497 26.84 34.27 -4.49
N GLU A 498 25.79 34.58 -3.73
CA GLU A 498 24.67 33.66 -3.57
C GLU A 498 23.89 33.48 -4.87
N ALA A 499 23.65 34.54 -5.64
CA ALA A 499 22.99 34.47 -6.94
C ALA A 499 23.76 33.56 -7.91
N THR A 500 25.10 33.59 -7.85
CA THR A 500 25.97 32.68 -8.60
C THR A 500 25.73 31.22 -8.22
N LYS A 501 25.62 30.92 -6.92
CA LYS A 501 25.31 29.55 -6.44
C LYS A 501 23.90 29.12 -6.84
N VAL A 502 22.91 30.01 -6.75
CA VAL A 502 21.54 29.75 -7.17
C VAL A 502 21.50 29.42 -8.66
N LEU A 503 22.16 30.23 -9.51
CA LEU A 503 22.24 29.99 -10.95
C LEU A 503 22.90 28.63 -11.27
N SER A 504 23.96 28.26 -10.55
CA SER A 504 24.64 26.96 -10.78
C SER A 504 23.71 25.74 -10.59
N ASN A 505 22.70 25.88 -9.74
CA ASN A 505 21.70 24.85 -9.45
C ASN A 505 20.37 25.06 -10.18
N TRP A 506 20.28 25.99 -11.14
CA TRP A 506 19.04 26.34 -11.81
C TRP A 506 18.41 25.14 -12.56
N PRO A 507 17.11 24.84 -12.41
CA PRO A 507 16.55 23.58 -12.87
C PRO A 507 16.40 23.46 -14.40
N SER A 508 16.21 24.56 -15.11
CA SER A 508 15.76 24.58 -16.52
C SER A 508 16.87 24.94 -17.52
N ALA A 509 16.66 24.53 -18.78
CA ALA A 509 17.63 24.66 -19.87
C ALA A 509 17.88 26.11 -20.33
N ASP A 510 16.95 27.01 -20.06
CA ASP A 510 17.08 28.46 -20.31
C ASP A 510 18.25 29.10 -19.54
N ALA A 511 18.73 28.50 -18.46
CA ALA A 511 19.94 28.93 -17.77
C ALA A 511 21.25 28.58 -18.51
N ALA A 512 21.22 27.70 -19.53
CA ALA A 512 22.44 27.22 -20.19
C ALA A 512 23.32 28.33 -20.79
N PRO A 513 22.80 29.36 -21.49
CA PRO A 513 23.62 30.47 -22.00
C PRO A 513 24.30 31.27 -20.87
N HIS A 514 23.61 31.42 -19.74
CA HIS A 514 24.11 32.18 -18.58
C HIS A 514 25.18 31.39 -17.82
N LEU A 515 24.98 30.09 -17.64
CA LEU A 515 25.97 29.18 -17.07
C LEU A 515 27.21 29.07 -17.95
N LEU A 516 27.03 29.06 -19.28
CA LEU A 516 28.15 29.09 -20.22
C LEU A 516 28.95 30.39 -20.13
N ALA A 517 28.27 31.54 -19.99
CA ALA A 517 28.95 32.81 -19.76
C ALA A 517 29.73 32.80 -18.43
N LEU A 518 29.13 32.23 -17.38
CA LEU A 518 29.75 32.08 -16.07
C LEU A 518 30.98 31.14 -16.12
N ALA A 519 30.91 30.06 -16.88
CA ALA A 519 32.03 29.15 -17.15
C ALA A 519 33.16 29.82 -17.95
N LYS A 520 32.98 31.02 -18.50
CA LYS A 520 34.05 31.79 -19.15
C LYS A 520 34.67 32.85 -18.23
N ASP A 521 34.16 33.00 -17.01
CA ASP A 521 34.62 34.02 -16.06
C ASP A 521 36.12 33.81 -15.68
N LYS A 522 36.80 34.91 -15.38
CA LYS A 522 38.19 34.90 -14.91
C LYS A 522 38.29 34.51 -13.43
N ASN A 523 37.25 34.78 -12.64
CA ASN A 523 37.14 34.34 -11.26
C ASN A 523 36.97 32.81 -11.22
N ALA A 524 37.88 32.13 -10.51
CA ALA A 524 37.93 30.68 -10.47
C ALA A 524 36.67 30.04 -9.85
N THR A 525 36.09 30.65 -8.81
CA THR A 525 34.87 30.14 -8.16
C THR A 525 33.67 30.24 -9.10
N ARG A 526 33.53 31.38 -9.77
CA ARG A 526 32.47 31.58 -10.77
C ARG A 526 32.61 30.60 -11.93
N HIS A 527 33.82 30.47 -12.47
CA HIS A 527 34.14 29.50 -13.50
C HIS A 527 33.72 28.07 -13.13
N ASP A 528 34.12 27.60 -11.94
CA ASP A 528 33.80 26.25 -11.45
C ASP A 528 32.27 26.04 -11.30
N LEU A 529 31.56 27.00 -10.69
CA LEU A 529 30.10 26.93 -10.52
C LEU A 529 29.36 26.95 -11.88
N GLY A 530 29.78 27.80 -12.81
CA GLY A 530 29.20 27.87 -14.15
C GLY A 530 29.41 26.58 -14.93
N LEU A 531 30.63 26.03 -14.90
CA LEU A 531 30.96 24.79 -15.59
C LEU A 531 30.16 23.61 -15.00
N ARG A 532 30.09 23.48 -13.68
CA ARG A 532 29.30 22.45 -13.01
C ARG A 532 27.82 22.52 -13.37
N GLY A 533 27.23 23.71 -13.30
CA GLY A 533 25.83 23.91 -13.67
C GLY A 533 25.57 23.59 -15.14
N TYR A 534 26.46 24.01 -16.04
CA TYR A 534 26.34 23.75 -17.48
C TYR A 534 26.43 22.25 -17.81
N VAL A 535 27.38 21.53 -17.19
CA VAL A 535 27.50 20.07 -17.33
C VAL A 535 26.27 19.34 -16.79
N ARG A 536 25.74 19.76 -15.64
CA ARG A 536 24.51 19.18 -15.08
C ARG A 536 23.32 19.34 -16.04
N LEU A 537 23.14 20.52 -16.63
CA LEU A 537 22.09 20.73 -17.63
C LEU A 537 22.30 19.86 -18.88
N ALA A 538 23.55 19.72 -19.35
CA ALA A 538 23.87 18.84 -20.46
C ALA A 538 23.49 17.38 -20.15
N GLN A 539 23.70 16.90 -18.93
CA GLN A 539 23.32 15.55 -18.52
C GLN A 539 21.78 15.36 -18.48
N ALA A 540 21.04 16.41 -18.11
CA ALA A 540 19.59 16.40 -18.02
C ALA A 540 18.86 16.59 -19.36
N ASP A 541 19.54 17.06 -20.41
CA ASP A 541 18.94 17.26 -21.74
C ASP A 541 18.37 15.93 -22.30
N ALA A 542 17.31 15.99 -23.11
CA ALA A 542 16.73 14.81 -23.74
C ALA A 542 17.47 14.41 -25.03
N SER A 543 18.05 15.38 -25.74
CA SER A 543 18.72 15.20 -27.03
C SER A 543 20.19 14.83 -26.84
N LEU A 544 20.60 13.65 -27.31
CA LEU A 544 22.00 13.21 -27.29
C LEU A 544 22.92 14.17 -28.06
N ASP A 545 22.44 14.77 -29.15
CA ASP A 545 23.20 15.73 -29.95
C ASP A 545 23.44 17.04 -29.17
N ASN A 546 22.44 17.49 -28.41
CA ASN A 546 22.59 18.64 -27.53
C ASN A 546 23.55 18.33 -26.37
N LYS A 547 23.43 17.14 -25.74
CA LYS A 547 24.39 16.71 -24.71
C LYS A 547 25.81 16.79 -25.24
N ALA A 548 26.03 16.20 -26.41
CA ALA A 548 27.35 16.14 -27.02
C ALA A 548 27.90 17.55 -27.34
N THR A 549 27.05 18.44 -27.87
CA THR A 549 27.42 19.83 -28.16
C THR A 549 27.80 20.59 -26.88
N MET A 550 26.97 20.46 -25.84
CA MET A 550 27.23 21.12 -24.55
C MET A 550 28.48 20.55 -23.87
N LEU A 551 28.65 19.24 -23.83
CA LEU A 551 29.82 18.61 -23.19
C LEU A 551 31.12 18.86 -23.96
N THR A 552 31.08 18.98 -25.29
CA THR A 552 32.24 19.44 -26.08
C THR A 552 32.63 20.86 -25.66
N THR A 553 31.64 21.75 -25.62
CA THR A 553 31.86 23.15 -25.19
C THR A 553 32.39 23.23 -23.75
N ALA A 554 31.86 22.39 -22.85
CA ALA A 554 32.32 22.32 -21.46
C ALA A 554 33.79 21.84 -21.36
N MET A 555 34.17 20.86 -22.20
CA MET A 555 35.55 20.36 -22.25
C MET A 555 36.53 21.44 -22.71
N ASP A 556 36.17 22.22 -23.72
CA ASP A 556 37.00 23.33 -24.22
C ASP A 556 37.20 24.44 -23.17
N LEU A 557 36.27 24.57 -22.22
CA LEU A 557 36.34 25.54 -21.14
C LEU A 557 37.05 25.02 -19.90
N ALA A 558 37.18 23.70 -19.72
CA ALA A 558 37.79 23.10 -18.53
C ALA A 558 39.29 23.42 -18.43
N ARG A 559 39.70 24.04 -17.33
CA ARG A 559 41.07 24.52 -17.09
C ARG A 559 41.85 23.55 -16.20
N ARG A 560 41.19 23.01 -15.19
CA ARG A 560 41.78 22.12 -14.18
C ARG A 560 41.47 20.66 -14.46
N LYS A 561 42.27 19.79 -13.85
CA LYS A 561 42.12 18.34 -13.96
C LYS A 561 40.74 17.87 -13.49
N GLU A 562 40.28 18.39 -12.36
CA GLU A 562 39.02 18.04 -11.72
C GLU A 562 37.81 18.47 -12.57
N GLU A 563 37.93 19.57 -13.30
CA GLU A 563 36.92 20.08 -14.23
C GLU A 563 36.82 19.17 -15.46
N LYS A 564 37.97 18.76 -16.03
CA LYS A 564 38.00 17.79 -17.13
C LYS A 564 37.40 16.45 -16.70
N TRP A 565 37.70 15.98 -15.48
CA TRP A 565 37.11 14.77 -14.93
C TRP A 565 35.58 14.82 -14.86
N LEU A 566 35.03 15.95 -14.41
CA LEU A 566 33.58 16.15 -14.38
C LEU A 566 32.96 16.01 -15.78
N VAL A 567 33.56 16.63 -16.79
CA VAL A 567 33.05 16.59 -18.17
C VAL A 567 33.21 15.19 -18.77
N LEU A 568 34.34 14.50 -18.54
CA LEU A 568 34.56 13.12 -19.00
C LEU A 568 33.56 12.15 -18.37
N ALA A 569 33.29 12.28 -17.08
CA ALA A 569 32.28 11.47 -16.40
C ALA A 569 30.87 11.70 -17.01
N ALA A 570 30.54 12.95 -17.37
CA ALA A 570 29.28 13.26 -18.03
C ALA A 570 29.18 12.66 -19.44
N TRP A 571 30.27 12.70 -20.22
CA TRP A 571 30.36 11.98 -21.51
C TRP A 571 30.15 10.47 -21.35
N GLY A 572 30.62 9.90 -20.24
CA GLY A 572 30.41 8.51 -19.82
C GLY A 572 28.94 8.04 -19.85
N ALA A 573 27.99 8.96 -19.70
CA ALA A 573 26.56 8.71 -19.66
C ALA A 573 25.84 8.99 -21.00
N VAL A 574 26.57 9.30 -22.07
CA VAL A 574 26.03 9.58 -23.42
C VAL A 574 26.26 8.37 -24.33
N PRO A 575 25.29 7.48 -24.52
CA PRO A 575 25.45 6.26 -25.30
C PRO A 575 25.41 6.56 -26.81
N SER A 576 26.48 7.18 -27.34
CA SER A 576 26.56 7.55 -28.75
C SER A 576 27.95 7.30 -29.33
N LYS A 577 28.02 7.10 -30.66
CA LYS A 577 29.30 7.07 -31.38
C LYS A 577 30.07 8.37 -31.20
N GLN A 578 29.37 9.50 -31.20
CA GLN A 578 29.97 10.82 -30.99
C GLN A 578 30.69 10.93 -29.64
N ALA A 579 30.14 10.33 -28.58
CA ALA A 579 30.79 10.28 -27.27
C ALA A 579 32.09 9.46 -27.31
N ILE A 580 32.09 8.32 -28.01
CA ILE A 580 33.32 7.53 -28.23
C ILE A 580 34.36 8.36 -28.97
N ASP A 581 33.98 8.96 -30.10
CA ASP A 581 34.88 9.77 -30.93
C ASP A 581 35.48 10.95 -30.14
N ALA A 582 34.68 11.58 -29.26
CA ALA A 582 35.11 12.68 -28.39
C ALA A 582 36.06 12.23 -27.27
N LEU A 583 35.87 11.02 -26.72
CA LEU A 583 36.64 10.52 -25.57
C LEU A 583 37.99 9.88 -25.94
N VAL A 584 38.08 9.21 -27.09
CA VAL A 584 39.29 8.48 -27.54
C VAL A 584 40.57 9.34 -27.54
N PRO A 585 40.57 10.61 -28.01
CA PRO A 585 41.76 11.46 -28.00
C PRO A 585 42.37 11.63 -26.61
N PHE A 586 41.55 11.67 -25.55
CA PHE A 586 42.00 11.89 -24.17
C PHE A 586 42.74 10.70 -23.56
N LEU A 587 42.72 9.52 -24.20
CA LEU A 587 43.57 8.40 -23.78
C LEU A 587 45.08 8.70 -23.89
N LYS A 588 45.46 9.71 -24.69
CA LYS A 588 46.86 10.14 -24.83
C LYS A 588 47.31 11.06 -23.70
N ASP A 589 46.39 11.76 -23.05
CA ASP A 589 46.68 12.72 -21.98
C ASP A 589 46.89 11.98 -20.66
N GLY A 590 48.12 11.99 -20.13
CA GLY A 590 48.49 11.25 -18.92
C GLY A 590 47.73 11.67 -17.66
N ASP A 591 47.24 12.91 -17.61
CA ASP A 591 46.58 13.42 -16.41
C ASP A 591 45.12 12.94 -16.31
N ILE A 592 44.43 12.77 -17.44
CA ILE A 592 42.99 12.43 -17.49
C ILE A 592 42.69 11.10 -18.19
N ARG A 593 43.73 10.35 -18.56
CA ARG A 593 43.62 9.07 -19.28
C ARG A 593 42.69 8.09 -18.61
N ASN A 594 42.81 7.95 -17.29
CA ASN A 594 42.09 6.94 -16.54
C ASN A 594 40.59 7.26 -16.49
N GLU A 595 40.24 8.53 -16.35
CA GLU A 595 38.85 9.00 -16.37
C GLU A 595 38.24 8.89 -17.77
N ALA A 596 39.00 9.23 -18.82
CA ALA A 596 38.56 9.03 -20.20
C ALA A 596 38.35 7.55 -20.53
N ALA A 597 39.25 6.67 -20.06
CA ALA A 597 39.13 5.23 -20.22
C ALA A 597 37.90 4.67 -19.48
N ALA A 598 37.65 5.11 -18.25
CA ALA A 598 36.45 4.73 -17.50
C ALA A 598 35.16 5.17 -18.23
N ALA A 599 35.12 6.41 -18.73
CA ALA A 599 33.99 6.92 -19.50
C ALA A 599 33.76 6.12 -20.80
N LEU A 600 34.84 5.78 -21.52
CA LEU A 600 34.76 4.95 -22.73
C LEU A 600 34.17 3.57 -22.44
N ILE A 601 34.54 2.95 -21.32
CA ILE A 601 33.97 1.65 -20.91
C ILE A 601 32.46 1.78 -20.69
N SER A 602 32.03 2.80 -19.93
CA SER A 602 30.61 3.06 -19.66
C SER A 602 29.81 3.35 -20.93
N VAL A 603 30.30 4.23 -21.81
CA VAL A 603 29.64 4.56 -23.09
C VAL A 603 29.57 3.33 -23.99
N SER A 604 30.65 2.55 -24.09
CA SER A 604 30.70 1.36 -24.95
C SER A 604 29.69 0.32 -24.50
N ALA A 605 29.59 0.06 -23.19
CA ALA A 605 28.60 -0.86 -22.63
C ALA A 605 27.17 -0.38 -22.87
N ALA A 606 26.88 0.90 -22.61
CA ALA A 606 25.56 1.47 -22.78
C ALA A 606 25.13 1.55 -24.26
N LEU A 607 26.06 1.89 -25.16
CA LEU A 607 25.82 1.99 -26.59
C LEU A 607 25.44 0.62 -27.19
N VAL A 608 26.17 -0.44 -26.87
CA VAL A 608 25.84 -1.79 -27.38
C VAL A 608 24.52 -2.29 -26.81
N LYS A 609 24.23 -1.99 -25.54
CA LYS A 609 22.94 -2.32 -24.93
C LYS A 609 21.77 -1.65 -25.64
N GLN A 610 21.93 -0.41 -26.11
CA GLN A 610 20.87 0.33 -26.81
C GLN A 610 20.84 0.07 -28.32
N SER A 611 21.99 -0.21 -28.92
CA SER A 611 22.17 -0.38 -30.36
C SER A 611 23.20 -1.47 -30.62
N PRO A 612 22.78 -2.76 -30.63
CA PRO A 612 23.69 -3.90 -30.80
C PRO A 612 24.51 -3.86 -32.10
N ASP A 613 23.99 -3.21 -33.14
CA ASP A 613 24.65 -2.96 -34.42
C ASP A 613 25.86 -2.01 -34.33
N ARG A 614 26.06 -1.32 -33.18
CA ARG A 614 27.21 -0.46 -32.91
C ARG A 614 28.36 -1.17 -32.18
N LYS A 615 28.28 -2.49 -32.03
CA LYS A 615 29.29 -3.34 -31.38
C LYS A 615 30.71 -3.14 -31.90
N ASP A 616 30.88 -2.95 -33.21
CA ASP A 616 32.22 -2.79 -33.80
C ASP A 616 32.91 -1.52 -33.31
N VAL A 617 32.18 -0.41 -33.25
CA VAL A 617 32.68 0.89 -32.78
C VAL A 617 33.02 0.82 -31.29
N ALA A 618 32.13 0.24 -30.48
CA ALA A 618 32.36 0.04 -29.05
C ALA A 618 33.56 -0.89 -28.77
N SER A 619 33.71 -1.95 -29.56
CA SER A 619 34.84 -2.90 -29.43
C SER A 619 36.17 -2.25 -29.77
N GLN A 620 36.21 -1.38 -30.80
CA GLN A 620 37.41 -0.62 -31.15
C GLN A 620 37.80 0.36 -30.03
N ALA A 621 36.83 1.02 -29.41
CA ALA A 621 37.05 1.91 -28.29
C ALA A 621 37.66 1.19 -27.07
N LEU A 622 37.11 0.04 -26.69
CA LEU A 622 37.63 -0.78 -25.58
C LEU A 622 39.05 -1.30 -25.86
N LYS A 623 39.34 -1.69 -27.11
CA LYS A 623 40.70 -2.06 -27.52
C LYS A 623 41.67 -0.88 -27.41
N ALA A 624 41.23 0.34 -27.76
CA ALA A 624 42.05 1.53 -27.56
C ALA A 624 42.33 1.81 -26.08
N VAL A 625 41.36 1.56 -25.19
CA VAL A 625 41.57 1.61 -23.72
C VAL A 625 42.63 0.60 -23.29
N LEU A 626 42.54 -0.66 -23.75
CA LEU A 626 43.50 -1.72 -23.46
C LEU A 626 44.90 -1.45 -24.03
N ASP A 627 45.03 -0.67 -25.10
CA ASP A 627 46.33 -0.31 -25.66
C ASP A 627 46.98 0.87 -24.90
N LYS A 628 46.20 1.89 -24.55
CA LYS A 628 46.73 3.16 -24.03
C LYS A 628 46.74 3.27 -22.50
N CYS A 629 45.82 2.60 -21.81
CA CYS A 629 45.71 2.66 -20.35
C CYS A 629 46.62 1.62 -19.67
N LYS A 630 47.33 2.03 -18.61
CA LYS A 630 48.24 1.15 -17.84
C LYS A 630 47.65 0.67 -16.51
N ASP A 631 46.57 1.29 -16.05
CA ASP A 631 45.90 0.92 -14.81
C ASP A 631 45.25 -0.47 -14.94
N GLU A 632 45.64 -1.40 -14.09
CA GLU A 632 45.22 -2.81 -14.17
C GLU A 632 43.71 -2.96 -13.99
N GLY A 633 43.11 -2.24 -13.04
CA GLY A 633 41.67 -2.32 -12.76
C GLY A 633 40.80 -1.75 -13.88
N ILE A 634 41.26 -0.70 -14.57
CA ILE A 634 40.59 -0.18 -15.77
C ILE A 634 40.72 -1.15 -16.94
N ARG A 635 41.89 -1.74 -17.16
CA ARG A 635 42.12 -2.73 -18.22
C ARG A 635 41.28 -3.99 -18.02
N GLU A 636 41.20 -4.50 -16.80
CA GLU A 636 40.36 -5.65 -16.47
C GLU A 636 38.88 -5.37 -16.76
N ARG A 637 38.38 -4.20 -16.33
CA ARG A 637 37.00 -3.77 -16.64
C ARG A 637 36.77 -3.64 -18.14
N ALA A 638 37.70 -3.04 -18.89
CA ALA A 638 37.59 -2.91 -20.34
C ALA A 638 37.55 -4.29 -21.04
N GLN A 639 38.40 -5.22 -20.63
CA GLN A 639 38.42 -6.58 -21.17
C GLN A 639 37.10 -7.31 -20.87
N LYS A 640 36.63 -7.25 -19.63
CA LYS A 640 35.36 -7.86 -19.22
C LYS A 640 34.17 -7.30 -20.01
N THR A 641 34.13 -5.99 -20.23
CA THR A 641 33.09 -5.38 -21.08
C THR A 641 33.22 -5.83 -22.53
N LEU A 642 34.44 -5.92 -23.08
CA LEU A 642 34.68 -6.39 -24.45
C LEU A 642 34.23 -7.85 -24.63
N ASP A 643 34.52 -8.71 -23.67
CA ASP A 643 34.12 -10.12 -23.67
C ASP A 643 32.59 -10.26 -23.63
N SER A 644 31.90 -9.38 -22.88
CA SER A 644 30.44 -9.36 -22.82
C SER A 644 29.76 -9.06 -24.16
N PHE A 645 30.48 -8.48 -25.12
CA PHE A 645 29.94 -8.26 -26.46
C PHE A 645 29.99 -9.54 -27.31
N GLY A 646 30.83 -10.52 -26.97
CA GLY A 646 31.10 -11.74 -27.75
C GLY A 646 30.16 -12.91 -27.47
N GLY A 647 29.18 -12.75 -26.59
CA GLY A 647 28.13 -13.74 -26.28
C GLY A 647 26.94 -13.70 -27.23
#